data_AF-A0A169QAM7-F1
#
_entry.id   AF-A0A169QAM7-F1
#
_cell.length_a   1.000
_cell.length_b   1.000
_cell.length_c   1.000
_cell.angle_alpha   90.00
_cell.angle_beta   90.00
_cell.angle_gamma   90.00
#
_symmetry.space_group_name_H-M   'P 1'
#
loop_
_entity.id
_entity.type
_entity.pdbx_description
1 polymer ?
#
loop_
_entity_poly.entity_id
_entity_poly.type
_entity_poly.pdbx_seq_one_letter_code
_entity_poly.pdbx_strand_id
1 'polypeptide(L)'
;MPPLTPPSRREALRLLGAGVTLAAGGCSKPVETIVPYVRFPEQLLPGVPVRYATALSLSGWARGVHAIAVDGRPIKIEGNPLHPASLGATDVFAEAAILDLYDPDRSRTVTERVNGIASWDMFERALSGPLATVRAARGRGLHLVTGRVTSPTLARQIDALLRDLPEAAWHVHEAVEEENAARGAELAFGRRLRALPRLDRAETILCVGADPLGPGPDQIRLSNALIGRRRDRARFGRLYVAEAALTLTGVKADARRAVHPFDQPAVLATVANVLGAGLPGPELPEAVRQFARAAADDLKAREGRALVLAGPALAPECHALVHWINARLRAPVDVIVPPDGIAGRKPSTLAELAHALDRGTVTCLAILGGDPVATAPADLELAKRIGRARFSVHAGLHGDETAGATHWHLPLTHELESWSDLRATDGTASLVQPLLRPLYDGRSLHEILPLFSSRTATAGYALVRETWKAHGGTDFEGWWRRCLHDGIVEGTLAPVLDPGEPRLIALPDLGRAAGLTVELRPDPCLWDGRFANNAWLQECPKPISKQVWGNALALSRAEAGRRGLKAGDVVRASAGGRSIDVPVAIESGVAEGVGVLTLGYGRERAGAIGNGVGADGYKVATQVASRLLTNVELTKTGRSEMILRTQNYVEIEGETKKLFRQIDLAALSKAEPKGIGADQPSLLAPWSGDKDGHAWAMVIDTDACIGCNACVVACQSENNVPVVGPEEIARGRMMHWLRIDIYDAGGPEAPRAGFQPVPCMHCEHAPCEPVCPVAASVHDDEGLNLQVYNRCVGTRFCEANCPYKVRRFNFFGYADGQPYANLGAESVKAQRNPNVTVRARGVMEKCTYCIQRIAAERQAAERDGREMGAVATACQSACPTRAIHFGDLAKPGNAIAELRQDPRHYALMEELNTRPRTTYLANLRAPNPDLKEDHA
;
A
#
# COMPACT_ATOMS: atom_id res chain seq x y z
N MET A 1 -27.97 -40.15 7.39
CA MET A 1 -28.07 -40.15 8.86
C MET A 1 -28.73 -41.45 9.29
N PRO A 2 -28.05 -42.35 10.03
CA PRO A 2 -28.74 -43.44 10.72
C PRO A 2 -29.41 -42.91 12.01
N PRO A 3 -30.48 -43.56 12.50
CA PRO A 3 -31.30 -43.07 13.62
C PRO A 3 -30.57 -43.26 14.96
N LEU A 4 -30.63 -42.23 15.81
CA LEU A 4 -30.10 -42.24 17.17
C LEU A 4 -31.00 -43.09 18.08
N THR A 5 -30.48 -44.21 18.58
CA THR A 5 -31.09 -44.95 19.70
C THR A 5 -31.05 -44.08 20.97
N PRO A 6 -32.13 -44.00 21.77
CA PRO A 6 -32.12 -43.24 23.01
C PRO A 6 -31.13 -43.84 24.02
N PRO A 7 -30.34 -43.01 24.74
CA PRO A 7 -29.33 -43.50 25.66
C PRO A 7 -29.97 -44.22 26.86
N SER A 8 -29.32 -45.28 27.32
CA SER A 8 -29.72 -45.97 28.55
C SER A 8 -29.60 -45.05 29.77
N ARG A 9 -30.37 -45.30 30.85
CA ARG A 9 -30.28 -44.52 32.10
C ARG A 9 -28.84 -44.41 32.65
N ARG A 10 -28.02 -45.44 32.45
CA ARG A 10 -26.61 -45.47 32.86
C ARG A 10 -25.74 -44.58 31.97
N GLU A 11 -25.99 -44.53 30.66
CA GLU A 11 -25.33 -43.59 29.74
C GLU A 11 -25.78 -42.14 29.99
N ALA A 12 -27.06 -41.92 30.25
CA ALA A 12 -27.58 -40.60 30.63
C ALA A 12 -26.93 -40.11 31.93
N LEU A 13 -26.83 -40.94 32.97
CA LEU A 13 -26.14 -40.58 34.22
C LEU A 13 -24.63 -40.40 34.04
N ARG A 14 -23.98 -41.14 33.12
CA ARG A 14 -22.57 -40.89 32.77
C ARG A 14 -22.39 -39.58 32.02
N LEU A 15 -23.29 -39.22 31.10
CA LEU A 15 -23.28 -37.95 30.39
C LEU A 15 -23.59 -36.78 31.33
N LEU A 16 -24.50 -36.98 32.30
CA LEU A 16 -24.83 -35.97 33.31
C LEU A 16 -23.68 -35.80 34.31
N GLY A 17 -23.05 -36.90 34.75
CA GLY A 17 -21.84 -36.87 35.57
C GLY A 17 -20.65 -36.23 34.85
N ALA A 18 -20.43 -36.56 33.57
CA ALA A 18 -19.43 -35.90 32.73
C ALA A 18 -19.75 -34.41 32.55
N GLY A 19 -21.03 -34.05 32.37
CA GLY A 19 -21.50 -32.67 32.27
C GLY A 19 -21.29 -31.86 33.55
N VAL A 20 -21.50 -32.47 34.73
CA VAL A 20 -21.25 -31.84 36.03
C VAL A 20 -19.74 -31.68 36.29
N THR A 21 -18.91 -32.67 35.95
CA THR A 21 -17.45 -32.56 36.07
C THR A 21 -16.86 -31.54 35.09
N LEU A 22 -17.39 -31.45 33.87
CA LEU A 22 -17.05 -30.41 32.89
C LEU A 22 -17.50 -29.02 33.36
N ALA A 23 -18.66 -28.90 34.00
CA ALA A 23 -19.13 -27.65 34.58
C ALA A 23 -18.31 -27.21 35.80
N ALA A 24 -17.77 -28.15 36.59
CA ALA A 24 -16.89 -27.86 37.72
C ALA A 24 -15.45 -27.53 37.28
N GLY A 25 -14.95 -28.14 36.19
CA GLY A 25 -13.64 -27.85 35.62
C GLY A 25 -13.58 -26.64 34.69
N GLY A 26 -14.73 -26.16 34.18
CA GLY A 26 -14.81 -25.05 33.22
C GLY A 26 -14.66 -23.64 33.83
N CYS A 27 -14.56 -23.52 35.17
CA CYS A 27 -14.56 -22.24 35.88
C CYS A 27 -13.22 -21.90 36.58
N SER A 28 -12.17 -22.72 36.48
CA SER A 28 -10.85 -22.31 36.96
C SER A 28 -10.13 -21.49 35.87
N LYS A 29 -9.64 -20.30 36.23
CA LYS A 29 -8.69 -19.59 35.35
C LYS A 29 -7.47 -20.50 35.16
N PRO A 30 -6.95 -20.68 33.93
CA PRO A 30 -5.72 -21.42 33.72
C PRO A 30 -4.58 -20.78 34.55
N VAL A 31 -3.64 -21.60 35.02
CA VAL A 31 -2.44 -21.08 35.69
C VAL A 31 -1.59 -20.39 34.63
N GLU A 32 -1.61 -19.06 34.60
CA GLU A 32 -0.77 -18.25 33.73
C GLU A 32 0.65 -18.18 34.31
N THR A 33 1.65 -18.51 33.48
CA THR A 33 3.06 -18.51 33.90
C THR A 33 3.73 -17.22 33.43
N ILE A 34 4.32 -16.46 34.35
CA ILE A 34 5.15 -15.30 34.04
C ILE A 34 6.61 -15.76 33.97
N VAL A 35 7.25 -15.58 32.80
CA VAL A 35 8.63 -16.01 32.56
C VAL A 35 9.54 -14.78 32.42
N PRO A 36 10.41 -14.47 33.41
CA PRO A 36 11.35 -13.36 33.30
C PRO A 36 12.55 -13.69 32.40
N TYR A 37 13.29 -12.67 31.96
CA TYR A 37 14.54 -12.86 31.25
C TYR A 37 15.58 -13.57 32.13
N VAL A 38 16.27 -14.57 31.57
CA VAL A 38 17.43 -15.20 32.22
C VAL A 38 18.60 -14.21 32.32
N ARG A 39 18.82 -13.44 31.25
CA ARG A 39 19.76 -12.31 31.23
C ARG A 39 19.03 -11.08 30.74
N PHE A 40 18.78 -10.16 31.65
CA PHE A 40 18.02 -8.96 31.36
C PHE A 40 18.83 -7.98 30.49
N PRO A 41 18.33 -7.55 29.34
CA PRO A 41 19.01 -6.54 28.52
C PRO A 41 18.81 -5.14 29.12
N GLU A 42 19.90 -4.42 29.37
CA GLU A 42 19.89 -3.11 30.05
C GLU A 42 19.03 -2.04 29.34
N GLN A 43 18.84 -2.17 28.03
CA GLN A 43 18.14 -1.18 27.20
C GLN A 43 16.64 -1.44 27.05
N LEU A 44 16.11 -2.56 27.56
CA LEU A 44 14.67 -2.85 27.50
C LEU A 44 14.08 -2.71 28.90
N LEU A 45 12.92 -2.05 29.00
CA LEU A 45 12.09 -2.07 30.19
C LEU A 45 10.81 -2.85 29.86
N PRO A 46 10.36 -3.83 30.68
CA PRO A 46 9.25 -4.67 30.31
C PRO A 46 7.97 -3.85 30.17
N GLY A 47 7.22 -4.08 29.09
CA GLY A 47 5.99 -3.35 28.78
C GLY A 47 6.17 -1.91 28.29
N VAL A 48 7.40 -1.38 28.25
CA VAL A 48 7.69 -0.04 27.71
C VAL A 48 8.05 -0.17 26.23
N PRO A 49 7.34 0.53 25.32
CA PRO A 49 7.65 0.47 23.90
C PRO A 49 8.99 1.16 23.59
N VAL A 50 9.82 0.51 22.78
CA VAL A 50 11.08 1.05 22.24
C VAL A 50 10.92 1.26 20.74
N ARG A 51 11.45 2.38 20.23
CA ARG A 51 11.41 2.72 18.80
C ARG A 51 12.80 2.52 18.19
N TYR A 52 12.86 1.81 17.07
CA TYR A 52 14.07 1.62 16.28
C TYR A 52 13.87 2.25 14.91
N ALA A 53 14.83 3.07 14.47
CA ALA A 53 14.84 3.55 13.10
C ALA A 53 15.32 2.43 12.16
N THR A 54 14.59 2.13 11.11
CA THR A 54 14.97 1.11 10.12
C THR A 54 14.38 1.50 8.76
N ALA A 55 14.54 0.67 7.75
CA ALA A 55 13.92 0.89 6.44
C ALA A 55 13.24 -0.39 5.94
N LEU A 56 12.10 -0.20 5.28
CA LEU A 56 11.37 -1.27 4.61
C LEU A 56 11.36 -1.04 3.11
N SER A 57 11.57 -2.08 2.31
CA SER A 57 11.56 -1.95 0.85
C SER A 57 10.15 -2.04 0.24
N LEU A 58 9.93 -1.34 -0.87
CA LEU A 58 8.84 -1.60 -1.82
C LEU A 58 9.43 -1.52 -3.23
N SER A 59 9.37 -2.64 -3.97
CA SER A 59 10.09 -2.79 -5.24
C SER A 59 11.57 -2.39 -5.16
N GLY A 60 12.22 -2.75 -4.05
CA GLY A 60 13.61 -2.44 -3.74
C GLY A 60 13.85 -1.04 -3.17
N TRP A 61 12.93 -0.08 -3.28
CA TRP A 61 13.15 1.28 -2.79
C TRP A 61 12.92 1.39 -1.29
N ALA A 62 13.83 2.10 -0.60
CA ALA A 62 13.76 2.30 0.85
C ALA A 62 12.64 3.25 1.24
N ARG A 63 11.88 2.85 2.26
CA ARG A 63 11.00 3.72 3.04
C ARG A 63 11.45 3.66 4.50
N GLY A 64 12.05 4.74 4.99
CA GLY A 64 12.50 4.82 6.37
C GLY A 64 11.33 4.85 7.35
N VAL A 65 11.39 4.00 8.37
CA VAL A 65 10.33 3.81 9.34
C VAL A 65 10.89 3.76 10.76
N HIS A 66 10.04 4.05 11.74
CA HIS A 66 10.24 3.69 13.13
C HIS A 66 9.45 2.42 13.42
N ALA A 67 10.16 1.34 13.69
CA ALA A 67 9.52 0.11 14.14
C ALA A 67 9.47 0.10 15.68
N ILE A 68 8.26 -0.07 16.21
CA ILE A 68 7.97 -0.05 17.65
C ILE A 68 7.95 -1.49 18.14
N ALA A 69 8.82 -1.78 19.10
CA ALA A 69 8.89 -3.08 19.75
C ALA A 69 8.48 -2.98 21.23
N VAL A 70 7.77 -3.99 21.71
CA VAL A 70 7.51 -4.20 23.13
C VAL A 70 8.12 -5.55 23.52
N ASP A 71 8.94 -5.57 24.57
CA ASP A 71 9.66 -6.77 25.04
C ASP A 71 10.50 -7.45 23.94
N GLY A 72 11.11 -6.65 23.06
CA GLY A 72 11.93 -7.12 21.92
C GLY A 72 11.13 -7.60 20.71
N ARG A 73 9.82 -7.39 20.70
CA ARG A 73 8.93 -7.83 19.62
C ARG A 73 8.33 -6.65 18.85
N PRO A 74 8.61 -6.50 17.55
CA PRO A 74 7.93 -5.52 16.70
C PRO A 74 6.42 -5.71 16.70
N ILE A 75 5.66 -4.65 16.95
CA ILE A 75 4.19 -4.69 16.96
C ILE A 75 3.55 -3.61 16.08
N LYS A 76 4.28 -2.53 15.77
CA LYS A 76 3.76 -1.40 14.99
C LYS A 76 4.87 -0.74 14.19
N ILE A 77 4.53 -0.26 13.00
CA ILE A 77 5.40 0.58 12.17
C ILE A 77 4.84 2.01 12.18
N GLU A 78 5.72 3.00 12.26
CA GLU A 78 5.43 4.42 12.03
C GLU A 78 6.44 4.98 11.03
N GLY A 79 6.16 6.12 10.38
CA GLY A 79 7.12 6.72 9.46
C GLY A 79 8.28 7.38 10.21
N ASN A 80 9.49 7.34 9.64
CA ASN A 80 10.61 8.13 10.16
C ASN A 80 10.49 9.59 9.65
N PRO A 81 10.34 10.60 10.53
CA PRO A 81 10.26 12.01 10.13
C PRO A 81 11.50 12.54 9.38
N LEU A 82 12.67 11.96 9.63
CA LEU A 82 13.94 12.38 9.02
C LEU A 82 14.14 11.78 7.61
N HIS A 83 13.38 10.74 7.25
CA HIS A 83 13.57 10.05 5.98
C HIS A 83 12.77 10.71 4.84
N PRO A 84 13.39 11.05 3.70
CA PRO A 84 12.74 11.84 2.65
C PRO A 84 11.58 11.12 1.95
N ALA A 85 11.60 9.78 1.90
CA ALA A 85 10.50 9.02 1.30
C ALA A 85 9.26 8.92 2.19
N SER A 86 9.38 9.00 3.53
CA SER A 86 8.27 8.73 4.45
C SER A 86 7.81 9.97 5.23
N LEU A 87 8.70 10.94 5.52
CA LEU A 87 8.34 12.22 6.15
C LEU A 87 7.44 12.04 7.41
N GLY A 88 7.71 10.97 8.17
CA GLY A 88 6.98 10.63 9.38
C GLY A 88 5.60 9.98 9.17
N ALA A 89 5.29 9.52 7.95
CA ALA A 89 4.07 8.81 7.60
C ALA A 89 4.36 7.43 6.99
N THR A 90 3.32 6.63 6.75
CA THR A 90 3.42 5.26 6.22
C THR A 90 2.49 5.08 5.04
N ASP A 91 2.58 3.91 4.39
CA ASP A 91 1.61 3.42 3.44
C ASP A 91 1.05 2.08 3.91
N VAL A 92 0.11 1.51 3.16
CA VAL A 92 -0.53 0.24 3.53
C VAL A 92 0.47 -0.92 3.65
N PHE A 93 1.51 -0.95 2.82
CA PHE A 93 2.49 -2.04 2.80
C PHE A 93 3.44 -1.96 4.00
N ALA A 94 3.89 -0.75 4.34
CA ALA A 94 4.75 -0.54 5.51
C ALA A 94 4.01 -0.90 6.82
N GLU A 95 2.71 -0.58 6.93
CA GLU A 95 1.88 -0.99 8.05
C GLU A 95 1.69 -2.51 8.12
N ALA A 96 1.50 -3.14 6.97
CA ALA A 96 1.26 -4.57 6.85
C ALA A 96 2.49 -5.46 7.03
N ALA A 97 3.70 -4.89 6.97
CA ALA A 97 4.96 -5.61 7.17
C ALA A 97 5.07 -6.30 8.55
N ILE A 98 4.32 -5.82 9.55
CA ILE A 98 4.21 -6.52 10.84
C ILE A 98 3.55 -7.88 10.65
N LEU A 99 2.43 -7.95 9.92
CA LEU A 99 1.76 -9.23 9.69
C LEU A 99 2.61 -10.14 8.80
N ASP A 100 3.31 -9.60 7.81
CA ASP A 100 4.26 -10.37 6.98
C ASP A 100 5.36 -11.00 7.83
N LEU A 101 5.96 -10.25 8.78
CA LEU A 101 6.98 -10.78 9.69
C LEU A 101 6.49 -12.03 10.44
N TYR A 102 5.25 -12.01 10.91
CA TYR A 102 4.63 -13.06 11.72
C TYR A 102 3.77 -14.06 10.94
N ASP A 103 3.78 -13.98 9.61
CA ASP A 103 3.02 -14.88 8.75
C ASP A 103 3.48 -16.33 8.99
N PRO A 104 2.58 -17.23 9.43
CA PRO A 104 2.92 -18.61 9.73
C PRO A 104 3.34 -19.42 8.50
N ASP A 105 3.01 -18.98 7.29
CA ASP A 105 3.38 -19.64 6.03
C ASP A 105 4.77 -19.25 5.52
N ARG A 106 5.49 -18.37 6.23
CA ARG A 106 6.88 -18.06 5.91
C ARG A 106 7.74 -19.32 5.88
N SER A 107 8.66 -19.37 4.93
CA SER A 107 9.63 -20.44 4.78
C SER A 107 10.52 -20.52 6.03
N ARG A 108 10.51 -21.69 6.68
CA ARG A 108 11.18 -21.88 7.99
C ARG A 108 12.51 -22.60 7.92
N THR A 109 12.68 -23.44 6.90
CA THR A 109 13.84 -24.31 6.71
C THR A 109 14.14 -24.44 5.23
N VAL A 110 15.36 -24.86 4.90
CA VAL A 110 15.74 -25.25 3.55
C VAL A 110 14.87 -26.41 3.07
N THR A 111 14.47 -26.38 1.81
CA THR A 111 13.74 -27.49 1.18
C THR A 111 14.36 -27.86 -0.16
N GLU A 112 14.33 -29.14 -0.47
CA GLU A 112 14.73 -29.72 -1.75
C GLU A 112 13.50 -30.39 -2.40
N ARG A 113 13.31 -30.18 -3.69
CA ARG A 113 12.06 -30.52 -4.39
C ARG A 113 11.69 -32.00 -4.30
N VAL A 114 12.66 -32.91 -4.28
CA VAL A 114 12.41 -34.35 -4.27
C VAL A 114 12.20 -34.89 -2.85
N ASN A 115 13.08 -34.52 -1.90
CA ASN A 115 13.13 -35.09 -0.57
C ASN A 115 12.39 -34.26 0.50
N GLY A 116 11.93 -33.06 0.16
CA GLY A 116 11.20 -32.17 1.08
C GLY A 116 12.15 -31.37 1.99
N ILE A 117 12.01 -31.52 3.31
CA ILE A 117 12.81 -30.76 4.29
C ILE A 117 14.29 -31.13 4.17
N ALA A 118 15.15 -30.12 4.14
CA ALA A 118 16.60 -30.26 4.08
C ALA A 118 17.29 -29.25 5.02
N SER A 119 18.63 -29.30 5.08
CA SER A 119 19.45 -28.36 5.87
C SER A 119 20.36 -27.50 5.00
N TRP A 120 20.89 -26.42 5.58
CA TRP A 120 21.92 -25.59 4.95
C TRP A 120 23.15 -26.41 4.53
N ASP A 121 23.62 -27.34 5.37
CA ASP A 121 24.76 -28.20 5.04
C ASP A 121 24.48 -29.10 3.82
N MET A 122 23.26 -29.61 3.69
CA MET A 122 22.86 -30.40 2.52
C MET A 122 22.86 -29.55 1.25
N PHE A 123 22.34 -28.33 1.34
CA PHE A 123 22.38 -27.37 0.23
C PHE A 123 23.81 -27.02 -0.17
N GLU A 124 24.67 -26.67 0.78
CA GLU A 124 26.06 -26.29 0.50
C GLU A 124 26.85 -27.45 -0.14
N ARG A 125 26.61 -28.70 0.31
CA ARG A 125 27.15 -29.91 -0.34
C ARG A 125 26.62 -30.05 -1.78
N ALA A 126 25.34 -29.85 -2.00
CA ALA A 126 24.73 -29.95 -3.34
C ALA A 126 25.20 -28.83 -4.30
N LEU A 127 25.48 -27.63 -3.78
CA LEU A 127 25.97 -26.49 -4.56
C LEU A 127 27.43 -26.66 -5.00
N SER A 128 28.24 -27.38 -4.22
CA SER A 128 29.70 -27.48 -4.42
C SER A 128 30.11 -27.93 -5.83
N GLY A 129 29.49 -28.97 -6.38
CA GLY A 129 29.78 -29.51 -7.71
C GLY A 129 29.43 -28.56 -8.87
N PRO A 130 28.17 -28.07 -8.96
CA PRO A 130 27.77 -27.05 -9.92
C PRO A 130 28.65 -25.79 -9.85
N LEU A 131 28.98 -25.33 -8.64
CA LEU A 131 29.79 -24.14 -8.45
C LEU A 131 31.25 -24.35 -8.87
N ALA A 132 31.84 -25.51 -8.60
CA ALA A 132 33.18 -25.86 -9.08
C ALA A 132 33.24 -25.83 -10.62
N THR A 133 32.21 -26.36 -11.28
CA THR A 133 32.09 -26.34 -12.76
C THR A 133 32.02 -24.91 -13.31
N VAL A 134 31.17 -24.08 -12.72
CA VAL A 134 31.04 -22.65 -13.08
C VAL A 134 32.35 -21.90 -12.88
N ARG A 135 33.03 -22.10 -11.74
CA ARG A 135 34.30 -21.42 -11.43
C ARG A 135 35.41 -21.82 -12.41
N ALA A 136 35.52 -23.11 -12.74
CA ALA A 136 36.47 -23.59 -13.76
C ALA A 136 36.22 -22.95 -15.13
N ALA A 137 34.96 -22.61 -15.43
CA ALA A 137 34.55 -21.91 -16.65
C ALA A 137 34.43 -20.39 -16.48
N ARG A 138 35.09 -19.79 -15.47
CA ARG A 138 35.12 -18.34 -15.20
C ARG A 138 33.74 -17.68 -15.07
N GLY A 139 32.73 -18.42 -14.61
CA GLY A 139 31.36 -17.93 -14.47
C GLY A 139 30.40 -18.42 -15.55
N ARG A 140 30.90 -18.98 -16.65
CA ARG A 140 30.05 -19.41 -17.76
C ARG A 140 29.05 -20.46 -17.30
N GLY A 141 27.77 -20.16 -17.49
CA GLY A 141 26.64 -21.00 -17.07
C GLY A 141 26.11 -20.71 -15.66
N LEU A 142 26.64 -19.71 -14.95
CA LEU A 142 25.99 -19.13 -13.78
C LEU A 142 25.06 -17.99 -14.20
N HIS A 143 23.80 -18.11 -13.80
CA HIS A 143 22.80 -17.07 -13.96
C HIS A 143 22.28 -16.66 -12.58
N LEU A 144 22.44 -15.39 -12.23
CA LEU A 144 21.93 -14.77 -11.01
C LEU A 144 20.72 -13.91 -11.36
N VAL A 145 19.57 -14.18 -10.77
CA VAL A 145 18.36 -13.34 -10.88
C VAL A 145 18.12 -12.67 -9.54
N THR A 146 17.95 -11.35 -9.54
CA THR A 146 17.59 -10.56 -8.35
C THR A 146 16.39 -9.66 -8.64
N GLY A 147 15.77 -9.15 -7.58
CA GLY A 147 14.94 -7.94 -7.68
C GLY A 147 15.77 -6.69 -8.00
N ARG A 148 15.12 -5.52 -7.95
CA ARG A 148 15.81 -4.22 -8.05
C ARG A 148 16.89 -4.08 -6.97
N VAL A 149 18.10 -3.71 -7.36
CA VAL A 149 19.25 -3.59 -6.44
C VAL A 149 19.48 -2.13 -6.08
N THR A 150 18.95 -1.71 -4.93
CA THR A 150 19.16 -0.35 -4.36
C THR A 150 20.14 -0.35 -3.19
N SER A 151 20.38 -1.52 -2.59
CA SER A 151 21.31 -1.73 -1.47
C SER A 151 22.76 -1.51 -1.92
N PRO A 152 23.49 -0.52 -1.35
CA PRO A 152 24.92 -0.35 -1.62
C PRO A 152 25.74 -1.60 -1.26
N THR A 153 25.39 -2.29 -0.19
CA THR A 153 26.07 -3.53 0.22
C THR A 153 25.84 -4.65 -0.79
N LEU A 154 24.59 -4.87 -1.23
CA LEU A 154 24.26 -5.89 -2.22
C LEU A 154 24.89 -5.58 -3.58
N ALA A 155 24.83 -4.31 -4.03
CA ALA A 155 25.47 -3.85 -5.26
C ALA A 155 26.98 -4.17 -5.27
N ARG A 156 27.67 -3.87 -4.17
CA ARG A 156 29.09 -4.20 -4.00
C ARG A 156 29.35 -5.71 -4.03
N GLN A 157 28.49 -6.53 -3.40
CA GLN A 157 28.64 -7.99 -3.39
C GLN A 157 28.42 -8.59 -4.78
N ILE A 158 27.42 -8.13 -5.52
CA ILE A 158 27.15 -8.57 -6.90
C ILE A 158 28.31 -8.16 -7.81
N ASP A 159 28.80 -6.92 -7.71
CA ASP A 159 29.92 -6.47 -8.51
C ASP A 159 31.22 -7.27 -8.22
N ALA A 160 31.46 -7.62 -6.96
CA ALA A 160 32.56 -8.51 -6.59
C ALA A 160 32.40 -9.90 -7.22
N LEU A 161 31.20 -10.49 -7.16
CA LEU A 161 30.91 -11.78 -7.80
C LEU A 161 31.17 -11.72 -9.32
N LEU A 162 30.70 -10.68 -10.00
CA LEU A 162 30.86 -10.49 -11.44
C LEU A 162 32.29 -10.10 -11.85
N ARG A 163 33.15 -9.69 -10.91
CA ARG A 163 34.59 -9.53 -11.16
C ARG A 163 35.31 -10.88 -11.06
N ASP A 164 34.97 -11.68 -10.05
CA ASP A 164 35.54 -13.02 -9.86
C ASP A 164 35.10 -13.99 -10.96
N LEU A 165 33.86 -13.85 -11.44
CA LEU A 165 33.22 -14.69 -12.44
C LEU A 165 32.71 -13.83 -13.62
N PRO A 166 33.61 -13.35 -14.50
CA PRO A 166 33.27 -12.38 -15.55
C PRO A 166 32.32 -12.92 -16.63
N GLU A 167 32.21 -14.25 -16.80
CA GLU A 167 31.27 -14.88 -17.74
C GLU A 167 29.91 -15.23 -17.10
N ALA A 168 29.68 -14.88 -15.83
CA ALA A 168 28.38 -15.04 -15.20
C ALA A 168 27.38 -13.97 -15.69
N ALA A 169 26.11 -14.35 -15.83
CA ALA A 169 25.04 -13.44 -16.22
C ALA A 169 24.25 -13.00 -14.98
N TRP A 170 24.05 -11.70 -14.83
CA TRP A 170 23.18 -11.12 -13.80
C TRP A 170 21.94 -10.52 -14.45
N HIS A 171 20.78 -10.93 -13.98
CA HIS A 171 19.46 -10.50 -14.43
C HIS A 171 18.74 -9.78 -13.31
N VAL A 172 17.99 -8.74 -13.66
CA VAL A 172 17.11 -8.02 -12.74
C VAL A 172 15.68 -8.17 -13.23
N HIS A 173 14.78 -8.58 -12.34
CA HIS A 173 13.34 -8.63 -12.62
C HIS A 173 12.57 -7.93 -11.51
N GLU A 174 11.76 -6.95 -11.91
CA GLU A 174 10.83 -6.26 -11.03
C GLU A 174 9.52 -6.11 -11.81
N ALA A 175 8.44 -6.69 -11.29
CA ALA A 175 7.18 -6.78 -12.02
C ALA A 175 6.58 -5.40 -12.32
N VAL A 176 6.74 -4.46 -11.38
CA VAL A 176 6.35 -3.05 -11.53
C VAL A 176 7.59 -2.21 -11.77
N GLU A 177 8.02 -2.18 -13.02
CA GLU A 177 9.17 -1.42 -13.49
C GLU A 177 8.82 -0.06 -14.10
N GLU A 178 9.82 0.81 -14.17
CA GLU A 178 9.76 2.13 -14.79
C GLU A 178 10.58 2.17 -16.09
N GLU A 179 10.69 1.05 -16.81
CA GLU A 179 11.58 0.90 -17.96
C GLU A 179 11.19 1.83 -19.11
N ASN A 180 9.89 2.06 -19.34
CA ASN A 180 9.43 3.05 -20.34
C ASN A 180 9.90 4.47 -20.02
N ALA A 181 9.89 4.86 -18.74
CA ALA A 181 10.40 6.16 -18.31
C ALA A 181 11.92 6.25 -18.48
N ALA A 182 12.66 5.19 -18.11
CA ALA A 182 14.11 5.12 -18.29
C ALA A 182 14.51 5.21 -19.77
N ARG A 183 13.84 4.45 -20.65
CA ARG A 183 14.04 4.52 -22.11
C ARG A 183 13.62 5.87 -22.69
N GLY A 184 12.57 6.49 -22.16
CA GLY A 184 12.17 7.85 -22.54
C GLY A 184 13.24 8.90 -22.21
N ALA A 185 13.88 8.77 -21.05
CA ALA A 185 15.02 9.61 -20.70
C ALA A 185 16.23 9.38 -21.62
N GLU A 186 16.51 8.13 -22.01
CA GLU A 186 17.54 7.81 -23.00
C GLU A 186 17.24 8.41 -24.38
N LEU A 187 15.99 8.36 -24.83
CA LEU A 187 15.58 8.99 -26.10
C LEU A 187 15.72 10.52 -26.04
N ALA A 188 15.34 11.15 -24.92
CA ALA A 188 15.41 12.59 -24.74
C ALA A 188 16.85 13.10 -24.60
N PHE A 189 17.68 12.44 -23.79
CA PHE A 189 18.99 12.97 -23.35
C PHE A 189 20.19 12.12 -23.81
N GLY A 190 19.97 10.97 -24.45
CA GLY A 190 21.02 10.04 -24.88
C GLY A 190 21.62 9.19 -23.75
N ARG A 191 21.09 9.25 -22.53
CA ARG A 191 21.56 8.50 -21.36
C ARG A 191 20.43 8.22 -20.38
N ARG A 192 20.57 7.15 -19.58
CA ARG A 192 19.60 6.76 -18.56
C ARG A 192 19.59 7.77 -17.41
N LEU A 193 18.45 8.41 -17.19
CA LEU A 193 18.22 9.38 -16.11
C LEU A 193 16.88 9.09 -15.43
N ARG A 194 16.75 9.50 -14.16
CA ARG A 194 15.48 9.49 -13.41
C ARG A 194 15.04 10.92 -13.15
N ALA A 195 13.78 11.21 -13.44
CA ALA A 195 13.13 12.47 -13.07
C ALA A 195 12.41 12.33 -11.73
N LEU A 196 12.66 13.28 -10.83
CA LEU A 196 12.03 13.41 -9.52
C LEU A 196 11.15 14.67 -9.51
N PRO A 197 9.83 14.53 -9.66
CA PRO A 197 8.95 15.70 -9.72
C PRO A 197 8.83 16.40 -8.36
N ARG A 198 8.79 17.73 -8.39
CA ARG A 198 8.64 18.61 -7.21
C ARG A 198 7.24 19.23 -7.16
N LEU A 199 6.29 18.43 -6.68
CA LEU A 199 4.87 18.84 -6.60
C LEU A 199 4.63 19.97 -5.58
N ASP A 200 5.58 20.21 -4.67
CA ASP A 200 5.62 21.35 -3.75
C ASP A 200 5.82 22.70 -4.47
N ARG A 201 6.34 22.66 -5.71
CA ARG A 201 6.73 23.85 -6.49
C ARG A 201 5.87 24.08 -7.72
N ALA A 202 5.17 23.06 -8.23
CA ALA A 202 4.28 23.20 -9.39
C ALA A 202 2.88 23.66 -8.95
N GLU A 203 2.36 24.75 -9.50
CA GLU A 203 0.98 25.24 -9.36
C GLU A 203 0.02 24.58 -10.37
N THR A 204 0.43 24.42 -11.63
CA THR A 204 -0.37 23.65 -12.60
C THR A 204 0.32 22.33 -12.91
N ILE A 205 -0.41 21.23 -12.75
CA ILE A 205 0.09 19.89 -13.02
C ILE A 205 -0.85 19.22 -14.03
N LEU A 206 -0.30 18.64 -15.09
CA LEU A 206 -1.02 17.76 -16.00
C LEU A 206 -0.46 16.33 -15.88
N CYS A 207 -1.30 15.40 -15.48
CA CYS A 207 -1.00 13.97 -15.49
C CYS A 207 -1.67 13.33 -16.71
N VAL A 208 -0.89 12.67 -17.55
CA VAL A 208 -1.38 11.87 -18.67
C VAL A 208 -1.03 10.40 -18.41
N GLY A 209 -2.02 9.61 -18.02
CA GLY A 209 -1.88 8.22 -17.57
C GLY A 209 -1.13 8.05 -16.24
N ALA A 210 -0.64 9.14 -15.64
CA ALA A 210 0.17 9.12 -14.42
C ALA A 210 -0.70 9.19 -13.16
N ASP A 211 -0.34 8.41 -12.13
CA ASP A 211 -0.98 8.41 -10.81
C ASP A 211 0.05 8.68 -9.69
N PRO A 212 0.60 9.91 -9.58
CA PRO A 212 1.60 10.25 -8.55
C PRO A 212 1.09 10.11 -7.11
N LEU A 213 -0.22 10.11 -6.87
CA LEU A 213 -0.84 9.87 -5.56
C LEU A 213 -1.19 8.39 -5.34
N GLY A 214 -1.02 7.57 -6.37
CA GLY A 214 -1.26 6.14 -6.37
C GLY A 214 -0.32 5.35 -5.46
N PRO A 215 -0.58 4.05 -5.27
CA PRO A 215 0.34 3.17 -4.53
C PRO A 215 1.74 3.20 -5.15
N GLY A 216 2.78 3.14 -4.32
CA GLY A 216 4.15 3.00 -4.78
C GLY A 216 5.17 3.68 -3.86
N PRO A 217 6.48 3.51 -4.15
CA PRO A 217 7.56 4.01 -3.30
C PRO A 217 7.55 5.51 -3.02
N ASP A 218 7.08 6.30 -4.00
CA ASP A 218 7.04 7.77 -3.91
C ASP A 218 5.67 8.30 -3.42
N GLN A 219 4.68 7.44 -3.14
CA GLN A 219 3.31 7.85 -2.79
C GLN A 219 3.30 8.87 -1.66
N ILE A 220 4.03 8.60 -0.58
CA ILE A 220 4.02 9.42 0.63
C ILE A 220 4.60 10.80 0.33
N ARG A 221 5.81 10.87 -0.23
CA ARG A 221 6.51 12.12 -0.54
C ARG A 221 5.74 12.99 -1.54
N LEU A 222 5.23 12.39 -2.63
CA LEU A 222 4.50 13.14 -3.66
C LEU A 222 3.15 13.64 -3.16
N SER A 223 2.43 12.81 -2.40
CA SER A 223 1.15 13.21 -1.81
C SER A 223 1.33 14.31 -0.77
N ASN A 224 2.35 14.19 0.08
CA ASN A 224 2.70 15.23 1.05
C ASN A 224 3.04 16.55 0.36
N ALA A 225 3.86 16.51 -0.69
CA ALA A 225 4.26 17.71 -1.46
C ALA A 225 3.07 18.41 -2.12
N LEU A 226 2.19 17.65 -2.81
CA LEU A 226 1.02 18.23 -3.48
C LEU A 226 0.05 18.87 -2.48
N ILE A 227 -0.30 18.14 -1.42
CA ILE A 227 -1.26 18.62 -0.43
C ILE A 227 -0.65 19.74 0.42
N GLY A 228 0.63 19.64 0.76
CA GLY A 228 1.39 20.68 1.46
C GLY A 228 1.32 22.01 0.71
N ARG A 229 1.52 22.00 -0.61
CA ARG A 229 1.33 23.18 -1.47
C ARG A 229 -0.13 23.66 -1.46
N ARG A 230 -1.12 22.77 -1.60
CA ARG A 230 -2.55 23.15 -1.62
C ARG A 230 -3.04 23.79 -0.32
N ARG A 231 -2.35 23.60 0.82
CA ARG A 231 -2.65 24.31 2.07
C ARG A 231 -2.46 25.82 1.96
N ASP A 232 -1.48 26.25 1.16
CA ASP A 232 -1.36 27.66 0.78
C ASP A 232 -2.39 27.97 -0.30
N ARG A 233 -3.44 28.70 0.08
CA ARG A 233 -4.56 29.01 -0.81
C ARG A 233 -4.17 29.95 -1.94
N ALA A 234 -3.13 30.76 -1.77
CA ALA A 234 -2.58 31.59 -2.83
C ALA A 234 -1.84 30.76 -3.89
N ARG A 235 -1.32 29.59 -3.52
CA ARG A 235 -0.58 28.66 -4.38
C ARG A 235 -1.34 27.36 -4.65
N PHE A 236 -2.67 27.36 -4.48
CA PHE A 236 -3.50 26.16 -4.62
C PHE A 236 -3.36 25.50 -5.99
N GLY A 237 -3.31 26.29 -7.06
CA GLY A 237 -3.05 25.80 -8.41
C GLY A 237 -4.17 24.93 -9.00
N ARG A 238 -3.89 24.19 -10.09
CA ARG A 238 -4.84 23.24 -10.71
C ARG A 238 -4.16 21.91 -11.06
N LEU A 239 -4.89 20.82 -10.89
CA LEU A 239 -4.50 19.48 -11.31
C LEU A 239 -5.41 18.98 -12.44
N TYR A 240 -4.81 18.75 -13.60
CA TYR A 240 -5.43 18.14 -14.77
C TYR A 240 -5.04 16.67 -14.85
N VAL A 241 -6.02 15.79 -15.09
CA VAL A 241 -5.77 14.34 -15.25
C VAL A 241 -6.48 13.80 -16.48
N ALA A 242 -5.71 13.29 -17.44
CA ALA A 242 -6.18 12.46 -18.54
C ALA A 242 -5.76 11.01 -18.29
N GLU A 243 -6.71 10.12 -18.05
CA GLU A 243 -6.42 8.73 -17.66
C GLU A 243 -7.47 7.75 -18.16
N ALA A 244 -7.15 6.46 -18.22
CA ALA A 244 -8.07 5.46 -18.78
C ALA A 244 -9.18 5.03 -17.81
N ALA A 245 -8.95 5.14 -16.50
CA ALA A 245 -9.92 4.83 -15.45
C ALA A 245 -9.55 5.59 -14.18
N LEU A 246 -10.54 5.84 -13.32
CA LEU A 246 -10.40 6.69 -12.14
C LEU A 246 -9.27 6.21 -11.22
N THR A 247 -8.30 7.07 -10.93
CA THR A 247 -7.19 6.82 -10.00
C THR A 247 -7.27 7.70 -8.75
N LEU A 248 -6.35 7.52 -7.78
CA LEU A 248 -6.27 8.41 -6.62
C LEU A 248 -5.97 9.86 -7.03
N THR A 249 -5.08 10.03 -8.01
CA THR A 249 -4.79 11.35 -8.59
C THR A 249 -6.01 11.90 -9.33
N GLY A 250 -6.73 11.05 -10.07
CA GLY A 250 -7.97 11.43 -10.76
C GLY A 250 -9.07 11.94 -9.83
N VAL A 251 -9.24 11.33 -8.65
CA VAL A 251 -10.19 11.80 -7.62
C VAL A 251 -9.80 13.17 -7.05
N LYS A 252 -8.51 13.53 -7.06
CA LYS A 252 -8.01 14.85 -6.61
C LYS A 252 -7.88 15.88 -7.71
N ALA A 253 -8.16 15.51 -8.95
CA ALA A 253 -8.08 16.42 -10.08
C ALA A 253 -9.12 17.53 -9.95
N ASP A 254 -8.73 18.75 -10.31
CA ASP A 254 -9.67 19.86 -10.50
C ASP A 254 -10.37 19.75 -11.86
N ALA A 255 -9.70 19.12 -12.83
CA ALA A 255 -10.29 18.70 -14.10
C ALA A 255 -9.78 17.31 -14.48
N ARG A 256 -10.70 16.38 -14.67
CA ARG A 256 -10.40 15.00 -15.07
C ARG A 256 -11.11 14.68 -16.38
N ARG A 257 -10.45 13.93 -17.26
CA ARG A 257 -11.11 13.28 -18.39
C ARG A 257 -10.71 11.82 -18.53
N ALA A 258 -11.70 10.96 -18.77
CA ALA A 258 -11.47 9.59 -19.17
C ALA A 258 -10.99 9.58 -20.63
N VAL A 259 -9.77 9.10 -20.88
CA VAL A 259 -9.12 9.12 -22.20
C VAL A 259 -8.57 7.74 -22.52
N HIS A 260 -8.92 7.23 -23.70
CA HIS A 260 -8.40 5.96 -24.19
C HIS A 260 -6.86 6.00 -24.23
N PRO A 261 -6.12 4.95 -23.82
CA PRO A 261 -4.66 4.94 -23.81
C PRO A 261 -4.00 5.35 -25.14
N PHE A 262 -4.58 4.97 -26.29
CA PHE A 262 -4.11 5.42 -27.61
C PHE A 262 -4.39 6.89 -27.96
N ASP A 263 -5.31 7.55 -27.26
CA ASP A 263 -5.61 8.98 -27.44
C ASP A 263 -4.79 9.86 -26.46
N GLN A 264 -4.14 9.26 -25.46
CA GLN A 264 -3.31 9.98 -24.48
C GLN A 264 -2.06 10.63 -25.10
N PRO A 265 -1.31 9.99 -26.03
CA PRO A 265 -0.20 10.63 -26.73
C PRO A 265 -0.61 11.93 -27.46
N ALA A 266 -1.83 11.97 -28.00
CA ALA A 266 -2.38 13.14 -28.67
C ALA A 266 -2.63 14.32 -27.71
N VAL A 267 -2.96 14.05 -26.44
CA VAL A 267 -3.02 15.10 -25.40
C VAL A 267 -1.64 15.73 -25.21
N LEU A 268 -0.58 14.91 -25.13
CA LEU A 268 0.80 15.40 -25.01
C LEU A 268 1.24 16.19 -26.25
N ALA A 269 0.92 15.71 -27.44
CA ALA A 269 1.20 16.42 -28.69
C ALA A 269 0.52 17.80 -28.75
N THR A 270 -0.72 17.89 -28.27
CA THR A 270 -1.44 19.17 -28.19
C THR A 270 -0.72 20.17 -27.29
N VAL A 271 -0.29 19.73 -26.10
CA VAL A 271 0.50 20.56 -25.17
C VAL A 271 1.84 20.98 -25.79
N ALA A 272 2.55 20.03 -26.40
CA ALA A 272 3.82 20.30 -27.06
C ALA A 272 3.67 21.32 -28.21
N ASN A 273 2.58 21.24 -28.98
CA ASN A 273 2.29 22.16 -30.08
C ASN A 273 1.98 23.59 -29.60
N VAL A 274 1.28 23.75 -28.48
CA VAL A 274 1.08 25.08 -27.84
C VAL A 274 2.41 25.71 -27.38
N LEU A 275 3.41 24.86 -27.10
CA LEU A 275 4.78 25.23 -26.77
C LEU A 275 5.74 25.28 -27.99
N GLY A 276 5.21 25.13 -29.21
CA GLY A 276 5.96 25.33 -30.46
C GLY A 276 6.62 24.09 -31.07
N ALA A 277 6.20 22.86 -30.70
CA ALA A 277 6.80 21.64 -31.23
C ALA A 277 6.54 21.38 -32.73
N GLY A 278 5.40 21.85 -33.27
CA GLY A 278 5.05 21.63 -34.69
C GLY A 278 4.80 20.17 -35.07
N LEU A 279 4.42 19.32 -34.11
CA LEU A 279 4.04 17.94 -34.33
C LEU A 279 2.72 17.87 -35.12
N PRO A 280 2.48 16.79 -35.89
CA PRO A 280 1.20 16.57 -36.57
C PRO A 280 0.02 16.75 -35.62
N GLY A 281 -0.99 17.52 -36.05
CA GLY A 281 -2.18 17.79 -35.25
C GLY A 281 -2.96 16.48 -35.03
N PRO A 282 -3.12 16.02 -33.79
CA PRO A 282 -3.79 14.75 -33.56
C PRO A 282 -5.31 14.91 -33.64
N GLU A 283 -5.98 13.93 -34.24
CA GLU A 283 -7.44 13.84 -34.16
C GLU A 283 -7.84 13.39 -32.74
N LEU A 284 -8.50 14.29 -32.01
CA LEU A 284 -9.05 14.04 -30.68
C LEU A 284 -10.56 14.28 -30.70
N PRO A 285 -11.35 13.53 -29.91
CA PRO A 285 -12.73 13.90 -29.61
C PRO A 285 -12.81 15.34 -29.07
N GLU A 286 -13.88 16.09 -29.40
CA GLU A 286 -14.05 17.52 -29.00
C GLU A 286 -13.73 17.74 -27.53
N ALA A 287 -14.34 16.97 -26.63
CA ALA A 287 -14.17 17.13 -25.19
C ALA A 287 -12.72 16.92 -24.73
N VAL A 288 -12.00 15.97 -25.34
CA VAL A 288 -10.59 15.71 -25.04
C VAL A 288 -9.70 16.81 -25.60
N ARG A 289 -10.04 17.34 -26.79
CA ARG A 289 -9.34 18.48 -27.39
C ARG A 289 -9.50 19.76 -26.56
N GLN A 290 -10.71 20.06 -26.10
CA GLN A 290 -10.98 21.20 -25.21
C GLN A 290 -10.21 21.06 -23.90
N PHE A 291 -10.26 19.88 -23.28
CA PHE A 291 -9.48 19.57 -22.08
C PHE A 291 -7.97 19.77 -22.29
N ALA A 292 -7.42 19.18 -23.35
CA ALA A 292 -5.99 19.28 -23.66
C ALA A 292 -5.57 20.72 -23.93
N ARG A 293 -6.41 21.49 -24.63
CA ARG A 293 -6.13 22.90 -24.92
C ARG A 293 -6.18 23.76 -23.66
N ALA A 294 -7.22 23.60 -22.84
CA ALA A 294 -7.34 24.33 -21.57
C ALA A 294 -6.16 24.03 -20.64
N ALA A 295 -5.76 22.76 -20.52
CA ALA A 295 -4.59 22.37 -19.74
C ALA A 295 -3.29 22.99 -20.32
N ALA A 296 -3.11 22.95 -21.64
CA ALA A 296 -1.93 23.53 -22.30
C ALA A 296 -1.79 25.04 -22.08
N ASP A 297 -2.89 25.78 -22.21
CA ASP A 297 -2.91 27.23 -22.00
C ASP A 297 -2.60 27.57 -20.52
N ASP A 298 -3.14 26.80 -19.58
CA ASP A 298 -2.89 26.96 -18.14
C ASP A 298 -1.46 26.62 -17.71
N LEU A 299 -0.86 25.60 -18.34
CA LEU A 299 0.55 25.23 -18.15
C LEU A 299 1.46 26.36 -18.65
N LYS A 300 1.20 26.86 -19.86
CA LYS A 300 1.97 27.96 -20.46
C LYS A 300 1.89 29.24 -19.63
N ALA A 301 0.71 29.56 -19.09
CA ALA A 301 0.52 30.73 -18.23
C ALA A 301 1.31 30.67 -16.91
N ARG A 302 1.83 29.51 -16.53
CA ARG A 302 2.56 29.28 -15.26
C ARG A 302 3.92 28.63 -15.48
N GLU A 303 4.63 29.03 -16.55
CA GLU A 303 6.03 28.66 -16.77
C GLU A 303 6.87 28.84 -15.47
N GLY A 304 7.77 27.89 -15.19
CA GLY A 304 8.53 27.80 -13.94
C GLY A 304 7.76 27.21 -12.76
N ARG A 305 6.43 27.13 -12.85
CA ARG A 305 5.50 26.61 -11.83
C ARG A 305 4.50 25.64 -12.45
N ALA A 306 4.82 25.05 -13.59
CA ALA A 306 3.98 24.11 -14.32
C ALA A 306 4.74 22.79 -14.51
N LEU A 307 4.03 21.67 -14.53
CA LEU A 307 4.62 20.33 -14.62
C LEU A 307 3.72 19.38 -15.40
N VAL A 308 4.32 18.54 -16.25
CA VAL A 308 3.63 17.44 -16.94
C VAL A 308 4.23 16.11 -16.52
N LEU A 309 3.38 15.11 -16.27
CA LEU A 309 3.75 13.74 -15.89
C LEU A 309 3.13 12.72 -16.85
N ALA A 310 3.91 11.71 -17.22
CA ALA A 310 3.47 10.57 -18.03
C ALA A 310 3.41 9.28 -17.20
N GLY A 311 2.35 8.49 -17.40
CA GLY A 311 2.14 7.21 -16.74
C GLY A 311 3.02 6.08 -17.29
N PRO A 312 3.32 5.05 -16.50
CA PRO A 312 4.24 3.97 -16.88
C PRO A 312 3.73 3.10 -18.04
N ALA A 313 2.42 3.08 -18.31
CA ALA A 313 1.83 2.36 -19.43
C ALA A 313 2.05 3.04 -20.78
N LEU A 314 2.46 4.32 -20.80
CA LEU A 314 2.75 5.05 -22.03
C LEU A 314 4.08 4.60 -22.64
N ALA A 315 4.17 4.74 -23.96
CA ALA A 315 5.37 4.39 -24.71
C ALA A 315 6.56 5.30 -24.32
N PRO A 316 7.81 4.83 -24.45
CA PRO A 316 9.00 5.62 -24.16
C PRO A 316 9.05 6.99 -24.84
N GLU A 317 8.52 7.12 -26.06
CA GLU A 317 8.45 8.37 -26.82
C GLU A 317 7.56 9.41 -26.14
N CYS A 318 6.51 8.99 -25.44
CA CYS A 318 5.67 9.88 -24.64
C CYS A 318 6.45 10.45 -23.45
N HIS A 319 7.24 9.62 -22.77
CA HIS A 319 8.11 10.07 -21.69
C HIS A 319 9.20 11.03 -22.20
N ALA A 320 9.79 10.75 -23.37
CA ALA A 320 10.75 11.66 -24.01
C ALA A 320 10.11 13.02 -24.35
N LEU A 321 8.89 13.02 -24.88
CA LEU A 321 8.14 14.25 -25.15
C LEU A 321 7.80 15.00 -23.86
N VAL A 322 7.47 14.31 -22.77
CA VAL A 322 7.26 14.95 -21.45
C VAL A 322 8.53 15.63 -20.95
N HIS A 323 9.71 15.04 -21.14
CA HIS A 323 10.97 15.73 -20.84
C HIS A 323 11.13 17.00 -21.66
N TRP A 324 10.81 16.95 -22.96
CA TRP A 324 10.82 18.13 -23.84
C TRP A 324 9.84 19.23 -23.39
N ILE A 325 8.59 18.85 -23.08
CA ILE A 325 7.57 19.78 -22.56
C ILE A 325 8.03 20.41 -21.25
N ASN A 326 8.53 19.61 -20.31
CA ASN A 326 8.98 20.09 -19.00
C ASN A 326 10.20 21.02 -19.13
N ALA A 327 11.11 20.79 -20.07
CA ALA A 327 12.21 21.73 -20.35
C ALA A 327 11.68 23.07 -20.87
N ARG A 328 10.72 23.07 -21.81
CA ARG A 328 10.07 24.29 -22.31
C ARG A 328 9.29 25.05 -21.25
N LEU A 329 8.68 24.34 -20.31
CA LEU A 329 7.97 24.93 -19.17
C LEU A 329 8.89 25.37 -18.03
N ARG A 330 10.20 25.09 -18.10
CA ARG A 330 11.14 25.22 -16.96
C ARG A 330 10.58 24.56 -15.70
N ALA A 331 10.01 23.37 -15.88
CA ALA A 331 9.24 22.67 -14.86
C ALA A 331 10.12 22.32 -13.64
N PRO A 332 9.55 22.32 -12.42
CA PRO A 332 10.29 21.95 -11.22
C PRO A 332 10.44 20.42 -11.14
N VAL A 333 11.47 19.90 -11.80
CA VAL A 333 11.84 18.49 -11.82
C VAL A 333 13.33 18.37 -11.55
N ASP A 334 13.68 17.63 -10.50
CA ASP A 334 15.08 17.30 -10.25
C ASP A 334 15.43 16.07 -11.10
N VAL A 335 16.56 16.11 -11.81
CA VAL A 335 17.02 14.97 -12.62
C VAL A 335 18.27 14.38 -11.98
N ILE A 336 18.31 13.06 -11.83
CA ILE A 336 19.41 12.34 -11.19
C ILE A 336 19.83 11.12 -12.02
N VAL A 337 21.01 10.59 -11.72
CA VAL A 337 21.37 9.22 -12.13
C VAL A 337 20.55 8.24 -11.29
N PRO A 338 19.90 7.22 -11.88
CA PRO A 338 19.12 6.24 -11.13
C PRO A 338 19.96 5.57 -10.03
N PRO A 339 19.52 5.59 -8.76
CA PRO A 339 20.30 5.06 -7.64
C PRO A 339 20.30 3.52 -7.50
N ASP A 340 19.66 2.81 -8.42
CA ASP A 340 19.37 1.37 -8.41
C ASP A 340 20.23 0.55 -9.41
N GLY A 341 21.43 1.05 -9.71
CA GLY A 341 22.37 0.43 -10.64
C GLY A 341 23.75 0.15 -10.03
N ILE A 342 24.49 -0.74 -10.69
CA ILE A 342 25.90 -1.00 -10.39
C ILE A 342 26.74 -0.31 -11.48
N ALA A 343 27.65 0.57 -11.07
CA ALA A 343 28.47 1.34 -12.01
C ALA A 343 29.22 0.42 -13.00
N GLY A 344 29.08 0.70 -14.29
CA GLY A 344 29.74 -0.07 -15.36
C GLY A 344 29.13 -1.46 -15.64
N ARG A 345 28.01 -1.83 -15.00
CA ARG A 345 27.32 -3.11 -15.22
C ARG A 345 25.92 -2.87 -15.78
N LYS A 346 25.57 -3.60 -16.84
CA LYS A 346 24.20 -3.65 -17.37
C LYS A 346 23.64 -5.05 -17.10
N PRO A 347 22.51 -5.19 -16.39
CA PRO A 347 21.90 -6.50 -16.21
C PRO A 347 21.34 -7.03 -17.53
N SER A 348 21.41 -8.35 -17.68
CA SER A 348 20.77 -9.13 -18.73
C SER A 348 19.26 -9.24 -18.49
N THR A 349 18.51 -9.54 -19.55
CA THR A 349 17.04 -9.65 -19.48
C THR A 349 16.59 -11.06 -19.10
N LEU A 350 15.34 -11.21 -18.64
CA LEU A 350 14.76 -12.55 -18.43
C LEU A 350 14.57 -13.32 -19.74
N ALA A 351 14.40 -12.63 -20.88
CA ALA A 351 14.35 -13.26 -22.19
C ALA A 351 15.67 -13.96 -22.54
N GLU A 352 16.81 -13.31 -22.25
CA GLU A 352 18.13 -13.91 -22.42
C GLU A 352 18.33 -15.14 -21.53
N LEU A 353 17.81 -15.11 -20.29
CA LEU A 353 17.79 -16.28 -19.41
C LEU A 353 16.94 -17.42 -19.98
N ALA A 354 15.72 -17.12 -20.44
CA ALA A 354 14.83 -18.11 -21.04
C ALA A 354 15.50 -18.81 -22.24
N HIS A 355 16.17 -18.05 -23.10
CA HIS A 355 16.94 -18.59 -24.22
C HIS A 355 18.16 -19.41 -23.77
N ALA A 356 18.86 -19.02 -22.71
CA ALA A 356 19.97 -19.79 -22.15
C ALA A 356 19.49 -21.14 -21.58
N LEU A 357 18.33 -21.16 -20.90
CA LEU A 357 17.70 -22.38 -20.41
C LEU A 357 17.30 -23.31 -21.56
N ASP A 358 16.77 -22.77 -22.66
CA ASP A 358 16.39 -23.53 -23.84
C ASP A 358 17.59 -24.17 -24.54
N ARG A 359 18.75 -23.50 -24.54
CA ARG A 359 20.01 -24.04 -25.08
C ARG A 359 20.71 -25.02 -24.13
N GLY A 360 20.23 -25.20 -22.90
CA GLY A 360 20.87 -26.06 -21.90
C GLY A 360 22.23 -25.55 -21.42
N THR A 361 22.50 -24.25 -21.56
CA THR A 361 23.78 -23.63 -21.15
C THR A 361 23.82 -23.23 -19.67
N VAL A 362 22.69 -23.33 -18.96
CA VAL A 362 22.56 -22.94 -17.56
C VAL A 362 22.98 -24.11 -16.66
N THR A 363 24.18 -24.00 -16.10
CA THR A 363 24.73 -24.96 -15.13
C THR A 363 24.18 -24.69 -13.73
N CYS A 364 24.14 -23.42 -13.32
CA CYS A 364 23.68 -22.99 -12.00
C CYS A 364 22.79 -21.75 -12.16
N LEU A 365 21.54 -21.86 -11.70
CA LEU A 365 20.59 -20.75 -11.64
C LEU A 365 20.34 -20.40 -10.17
N ALA A 366 20.64 -19.16 -9.78
CA ALA A 366 20.32 -18.64 -8.46
C ALA A 366 19.31 -17.51 -8.60
N ILE A 367 18.09 -17.70 -8.06
CA ILE A 367 17.05 -16.68 -8.01
C ILE A 367 16.97 -16.21 -6.56
N LEU A 368 17.43 -15.00 -6.28
CA LEU A 368 17.55 -14.46 -4.93
C LEU A 368 16.54 -13.34 -4.70
N GLY A 369 15.42 -13.70 -4.07
CA GLY A 369 14.23 -12.86 -3.88
C GLY A 369 13.34 -12.78 -5.13
N GLY A 370 12.14 -12.23 -4.93
CA GLY A 370 11.12 -12.06 -5.97
C GLY A 370 10.51 -13.38 -6.45
N ASP A 371 9.44 -13.27 -7.25
CA ASP A 371 8.74 -14.43 -7.82
C ASP A 371 8.59 -14.28 -9.35
N PRO A 372 9.68 -14.42 -10.12
CA PRO A 372 9.64 -14.28 -11.58
C PRO A 372 8.77 -15.34 -12.26
N VAL A 373 8.51 -16.49 -11.63
CA VAL A 373 7.59 -17.48 -12.21
C VAL A 373 6.15 -16.96 -12.25
N ALA A 374 5.69 -16.29 -11.20
CA ALA A 374 4.35 -15.70 -11.18
C ALA A 374 4.27 -14.39 -11.97
N THR A 375 5.34 -13.58 -11.96
CA THR A 375 5.26 -12.17 -12.40
C THR A 375 5.92 -11.86 -13.73
N ALA A 376 6.72 -12.75 -14.30
CA ALA A 376 7.31 -12.53 -15.61
C ALA A 376 6.25 -12.63 -16.73
N PRO A 377 6.49 -11.99 -17.88
CA PRO A 377 5.64 -12.15 -19.05
C PRO A 377 5.34 -13.62 -19.38
N ALA A 378 4.06 -13.93 -19.62
CA ALA A 378 3.59 -15.30 -19.81
C ALA A 378 4.16 -15.99 -21.07
N ASP A 379 4.67 -15.22 -22.03
CA ASP A 379 5.38 -15.73 -23.21
C ASP A 379 6.80 -16.20 -22.95
N LEU A 380 7.37 -15.90 -21.78
CA LEU A 380 8.64 -16.48 -21.35
C LEU A 380 8.52 -17.89 -20.77
N GLU A 381 7.31 -18.34 -20.41
CA GLU A 381 7.00 -19.64 -19.76
C GLU A 381 8.09 -20.12 -18.78
N LEU A 382 8.56 -19.23 -17.88
CA LEU A 382 9.72 -19.50 -17.03
C LEU A 382 9.56 -20.74 -16.16
N ALA A 383 8.36 -21.01 -15.64
CA ALA A 383 8.05 -22.21 -14.86
C ALA A 383 8.55 -23.49 -15.54
N LYS A 384 8.27 -23.63 -16.84
CA LYS A 384 8.64 -24.78 -17.66
C LYS A 384 10.13 -24.82 -17.97
N ARG A 385 10.74 -23.65 -18.18
CA ARG A 385 12.14 -23.53 -18.60
C ARG A 385 13.13 -23.71 -17.44
N ILE A 386 12.80 -23.28 -16.22
CA ILE A 386 13.68 -23.40 -15.03
C ILE A 386 14.09 -24.86 -14.79
N GLY A 387 13.21 -25.82 -15.03
CA GLY A 387 13.52 -27.26 -14.91
C GLY A 387 14.62 -27.77 -15.87
N ARG A 388 15.05 -26.97 -16.85
CA ARG A 388 16.16 -27.29 -17.76
C ARG A 388 17.53 -26.92 -17.20
N ALA A 389 17.60 -26.09 -16.15
CA ALA A 389 18.85 -25.80 -15.47
C ALA A 389 19.37 -27.06 -14.78
N ARG A 390 20.69 -27.31 -14.84
CA ARG A 390 21.29 -28.48 -14.15
C ARG A 390 21.16 -28.38 -12.63
N PHE A 391 21.29 -27.16 -12.11
CA PHE A 391 21.07 -26.82 -10.72
C PHE A 391 20.29 -25.50 -10.65
N SER A 392 19.27 -25.43 -9.81
CA SER A 392 18.48 -24.22 -9.59
C SER A 392 18.12 -24.05 -8.12
N VAL A 393 18.24 -22.83 -7.63
CA VAL A 393 17.91 -22.47 -6.25
C VAL A 393 17.14 -21.16 -6.22
N HIS A 394 16.08 -21.13 -5.42
CA HIS A 394 15.33 -19.93 -5.06
C HIS A 394 15.59 -19.57 -3.60
N ALA A 395 15.74 -18.29 -3.27
CA ALA A 395 15.69 -17.80 -1.90
C ALA A 395 14.53 -16.82 -1.75
N GLY A 396 13.56 -17.10 -0.87
CA GLY A 396 12.34 -16.32 -0.71
C GLY A 396 11.79 -16.34 0.72
N LEU A 397 10.87 -15.42 1.02
CA LEU A 397 10.15 -15.42 2.31
C LEU A 397 9.10 -16.52 2.40
N HIS A 398 8.59 -17.00 1.26
CA HIS A 398 7.53 -17.99 1.14
C HIS A 398 7.88 -19.07 0.10
N GLY A 399 7.24 -20.24 0.22
CA GLY A 399 7.35 -21.36 -0.72
C GLY A 399 6.53 -21.16 -2.01
N ASP A 400 6.79 -20.07 -2.72
CA ASP A 400 6.05 -19.56 -3.87
C ASP A 400 6.16 -20.38 -5.17
N GLU A 401 5.61 -19.83 -6.27
CA GLU A 401 5.63 -20.39 -7.62
C GLU A 401 7.05 -20.62 -8.11
N THR A 402 7.96 -19.68 -7.83
CA THR A 402 9.38 -19.84 -8.16
C THR A 402 10.04 -20.93 -7.32
N ALA A 403 9.76 -21.00 -6.01
CA ALA A 403 10.21 -22.09 -5.15
C ALA A 403 9.76 -23.45 -5.70
N GLY A 404 8.50 -23.54 -6.15
CA GLY A 404 7.93 -24.75 -6.77
C GLY A 404 8.59 -25.17 -8.09
N ALA A 405 9.14 -24.22 -8.86
CA ALA A 405 9.83 -24.49 -10.12
C ALA A 405 11.31 -24.88 -9.94
N THR A 406 11.96 -24.44 -8.87
CA THR A 406 13.38 -24.69 -8.58
C THR A 406 13.68 -26.03 -7.89
N HIS A 407 14.93 -26.48 -7.92
CA HIS A 407 15.37 -27.69 -7.20
C HIS A 407 15.50 -27.47 -5.70
N TRP A 408 16.04 -26.31 -5.31
CA TRP A 408 16.26 -25.93 -3.92
C TRP A 408 15.51 -24.64 -3.60
N HIS A 409 14.99 -24.55 -2.38
CA HIS A 409 14.44 -23.32 -1.84
C HIS A 409 15.06 -23.03 -0.47
N LEU A 410 15.52 -21.79 -0.31
CA LEU A 410 16.18 -21.28 0.90
C LEU A 410 15.27 -20.25 1.59
N PRO A 411 15.09 -20.36 2.93
CA PRO A 411 14.34 -19.37 3.67
C PRO A 411 15.10 -18.06 3.77
N LEU A 412 14.47 -16.96 3.34
CA LEU A 412 14.97 -15.61 3.58
C LEU A 412 14.51 -15.07 4.95
N THR A 413 15.38 -14.26 5.55
CA THR A 413 15.00 -13.40 6.68
C THR A 413 14.16 -12.22 6.21
N HIS A 414 13.19 -11.82 7.04
CA HIS A 414 12.47 -10.56 6.85
C HIS A 414 13.42 -9.39 7.14
N GLU A 415 13.13 -8.20 6.60
CA GLU A 415 13.98 -7.01 6.79
C GLU A 415 14.11 -6.62 8.28
N LEU A 416 13.09 -6.89 9.09
CA LEU A 416 13.12 -6.68 10.55
C LEU A 416 13.94 -7.73 11.33
N GLU A 417 14.49 -8.74 10.65
CA GLU A 417 15.31 -9.82 11.23
C GLU A 417 16.76 -9.79 10.76
N SER A 418 17.11 -8.93 9.79
CA SER A 418 18.44 -8.90 9.19
C SER A 418 19.04 -7.51 9.09
N TRP A 419 20.38 -7.47 9.08
CA TRP A 419 21.14 -6.27 8.78
C TRP A 419 21.22 -6.08 7.26
N SER A 420 20.88 -4.89 6.80
CA SER A 420 20.98 -4.52 5.38
C SER A 420 21.14 -3.00 5.24
N ASP A 421 21.15 -2.52 4.00
CA ASP A 421 21.06 -1.12 3.65
C ASP A 421 20.24 -0.96 2.36
N LEU A 422 19.54 0.15 2.20
CA LEU A 422 18.69 0.41 1.04
C LEU A 422 18.79 1.89 0.64
N ARG A 423 18.47 2.20 -0.62
CA ARG A 423 18.32 3.58 -1.08
C ARG A 423 16.88 3.92 -1.38
N ALA A 424 16.46 5.12 -1.01
CA ALA A 424 15.22 5.73 -1.46
C ALA A 424 15.33 6.14 -2.94
N THR A 425 14.20 6.56 -3.53
CA THR A 425 14.11 6.95 -4.94
C THR A 425 14.98 8.17 -5.29
N ASP A 426 15.33 9.00 -4.31
CA ASP A 426 16.25 10.13 -4.44
C ASP A 426 17.72 9.78 -4.18
N GLY A 427 18.03 8.52 -3.85
CA GLY A 427 19.37 8.03 -3.57
C GLY A 427 19.76 8.07 -2.09
N THR A 428 18.98 8.71 -1.22
CA THR A 428 19.23 8.72 0.23
C THR A 428 19.29 7.30 0.75
N ALA A 429 20.42 6.93 1.36
CA ALA A 429 20.63 5.61 1.92
C ALA A 429 20.15 5.53 3.36
N SER A 430 19.65 4.35 3.74
CA SER A 430 19.22 4.01 5.08
C SER A 430 19.79 2.65 5.49
N LEU A 431 20.15 2.55 6.77
CA LEU A 431 20.55 1.28 7.37
C LEU A 431 19.28 0.53 7.79
N VAL A 432 19.20 -0.75 7.39
CA VAL A 432 18.15 -1.66 7.85
C VAL A 432 18.64 -2.32 9.12
N GLN A 433 17.95 -2.02 10.21
CA GLN A 433 18.23 -2.57 11.53
C GLN A 433 17.27 -3.72 11.83
N PRO A 434 17.80 -4.89 12.27
CA PRO A 434 16.97 -5.93 12.81
C PRO A 434 16.49 -5.55 14.22
N LEU A 435 15.21 -5.79 14.49
CA LEU A 435 14.62 -5.58 15.82
C LEU A 435 14.63 -6.86 16.65
N LEU A 436 14.65 -8.00 15.98
CA LEU A 436 14.73 -9.32 16.59
C LEU A 436 15.77 -10.18 15.87
N ARG A 437 16.16 -11.28 16.50
CA ARG A 437 16.87 -12.35 15.81
C ARG A 437 15.89 -13.07 14.86
N PRO A 438 16.36 -13.71 13.78
CA PRO A 438 15.51 -14.49 12.90
C PRO A 438 14.58 -15.45 13.67
N LEU A 439 13.28 -15.43 13.36
CA LEU A 439 12.30 -16.34 13.98
C LEU A 439 12.50 -17.80 13.54
N TYR A 440 13.04 -17.98 12.34
CA TYR A 440 13.30 -19.27 11.71
C TYR A 440 14.76 -19.36 11.23
N ASP A 441 15.14 -20.49 10.63
CA ASP A 441 16.51 -20.74 10.15
C ASP A 441 16.80 -20.05 8.79
N GLY A 442 16.33 -18.81 8.67
CA GLY A 442 16.51 -17.97 7.49
C GLY A 442 17.89 -17.31 7.46
N ARG A 443 18.39 -17.05 6.25
CA ARG A 443 19.57 -16.20 6.02
C ARG A 443 19.21 -14.98 5.19
N SER A 444 19.90 -13.86 5.39
CA SER A 444 19.71 -12.66 4.55
C SER A 444 20.28 -12.86 3.15
N LEU A 445 19.86 -12.02 2.19
CA LEU A 445 20.48 -12.00 0.86
C LEU A 445 22.00 -11.78 0.93
N HIS A 446 22.45 -10.97 1.89
CA HIS A 446 23.87 -10.69 2.13
C HIS A 446 24.66 -11.92 2.57
N GLU A 447 24.02 -12.87 3.23
CA GLU A 447 24.65 -14.11 3.71
C GLU A 447 24.55 -15.26 2.69
N ILE A 448 23.54 -15.23 1.81
CA ILE A 448 23.35 -16.24 0.75
C ILE A 448 24.24 -15.96 -0.46
N LEU A 449 24.31 -14.70 -0.92
CA LEU A 449 25.07 -14.36 -2.12
C LEU A 449 26.57 -14.77 -2.05
N PRO A 450 27.27 -14.63 -0.91
CA PRO A 450 28.65 -15.11 -0.77
C PRO A 450 28.84 -16.61 -1.03
N LEU A 451 27.81 -17.44 -0.85
CA LEU A 451 27.89 -18.90 -1.12
C LEU A 451 28.21 -19.21 -2.59
N PHE A 452 27.91 -18.28 -3.50
CA PHE A 452 28.24 -18.38 -4.93
C PHE A 452 29.59 -17.74 -5.29
N SER A 453 30.21 -17.03 -4.33
CA SER A 453 31.51 -16.37 -4.49
C SER A 453 32.64 -17.18 -3.83
N SER A 454 33.89 -16.78 -4.01
CA SER A 454 35.05 -17.39 -3.33
C SER A 454 35.17 -17.01 -1.84
N ARG A 455 34.29 -16.13 -1.34
CA ARG A 455 34.40 -15.54 0.01
C ARG A 455 33.78 -16.44 1.08
N THR A 456 34.35 -16.41 2.28
CA THR A 456 33.83 -17.12 3.45
C THR A 456 32.56 -16.46 3.98
N ALA A 457 31.64 -17.27 4.49
CA ALA A 457 30.42 -16.80 5.13
C ALA A 457 30.77 -15.79 6.25
N THR A 458 30.19 -14.61 6.15
CA THR A 458 30.38 -13.49 7.09
C THR A 458 29.01 -13.01 7.52
N ALA A 459 28.83 -12.68 8.80
CA ALA A 459 27.55 -12.19 9.30
C ALA A 459 27.11 -10.90 8.59
N GLY A 460 25.81 -10.75 8.31
CA GLY A 460 25.26 -9.58 7.61
C GLY A 460 25.71 -8.24 8.20
N TYR A 461 25.77 -8.13 9.53
CA TYR A 461 26.25 -6.92 10.23
C TYR A 461 27.65 -6.48 9.79
N ALA A 462 28.58 -7.42 9.68
CA ALA A 462 29.96 -7.11 9.31
C ALA A 462 30.06 -6.73 7.83
N LEU A 463 29.27 -7.37 6.96
CA LEU A 463 29.21 -7.04 5.53
C LEU A 463 28.69 -5.62 5.31
N VAL A 464 27.61 -5.22 5.97
CA VAL A 464 27.07 -3.86 5.85
C VAL A 464 28.08 -2.84 6.36
N ARG A 465 28.70 -3.07 7.52
CA ARG A 465 29.72 -2.17 8.07
C ARG A 465 30.94 -2.02 7.15
N GLU A 466 31.37 -3.09 6.48
CA GLU A 466 32.46 -3.02 5.50
C GLU A 466 32.13 -2.06 4.35
N THR A 467 30.87 -1.98 3.89
CA THR A 467 30.44 -1.05 2.83
C THR A 467 30.60 0.40 3.27
N TRP A 468 30.26 0.68 4.52
CA TRP A 468 30.15 2.04 5.04
C TRP A 468 31.42 2.56 5.74
N LYS A 469 32.41 1.70 5.96
CA LYS A 469 33.64 2.05 6.69
C LYS A 469 34.36 3.27 6.11
N ALA A 470 34.41 3.39 4.79
CA ALA A 470 35.02 4.54 4.11
C ALA A 470 34.20 5.83 4.31
N HIS A 471 32.87 5.75 4.32
CA HIS A 471 31.99 6.91 4.46
C HIS A 471 32.01 7.47 5.89
N GLY A 472 32.08 6.61 6.90
CA GLY A 472 32.14 7.05 8.30
C GLY A 472 33.49 7.61 8.75
N GLY A 473 34.54 7.50 7.93
CA GLY A 473 35.85 8.12 8.18
C GLY A 473 36.53 7.64 9.47
N THR A 474 37.17 8.57 10.20
CA THR A 474 37.98 8.28 11.38
C THR A 474 37.17 7.97 12.65
N ASP A 475 35.96 8.53 12.79
CA ASP A 475 35.01 8.22 13.88
C ASP A 475 33.87 7.33 13.37
N PHE A 476 34.23 6.15 12.87
CA PHE A 476 33.26 5.23 12.30
C PHE A 476 32.18 4.79 13.31
N GLU A 477 32.53 4.54 14.58
CA GLU A 477 31.55 4.07 15.57
C GLU A 477 30.57 5.17 16.00
N GLY A 478 31.03 6.40 16.19
CA GLY A 478 30.15 7.52 16.49
C GLY A 478 29.21 7.81 15.30
N TRP A 479 29.75 7.84 14.08
CA TRP A 479 28.97 7.99 12.85
C TRP A 479 27.96 6.85 12.67
N TRP A 480 28.37 5.59 12.82
CA TRP A 480 27.52 4.42 12.67
C TRP A 480 26.33 4.49 13.63
N ARG A 481 26.58 4.77 14.92
CA ARG A 481 25.50 4.92 15.92
C ARG A 481 24.54 6.05 15.60
N ARG A 482 25.00 7.18 15.06
CA ARG A 482 24.12 8.27 14.60
C ARG A 482 23.25 7.82 13.42
N CYS A 483 23.82 7.16 12.42
CA CYS A 483 23.04 6.62 11.30
C CYS A 483 22.02 5.57 11.73
N LEU A 484 22.34 4.74 12.73
CA LEU A 484 21.37 3.83 13.34
C LEU A 484 20.28 4.56 14.13
N HIS A 485 20.63 5.62 14.86
CA HIS A 485 19.64 6.41 15.59
C HIS A 485 18.68 7.14 14.64
N ASP A 486 19.22 7.82 13.63
CA ASP A 486 18.46 8.67 12.72
C ASP A 486 17.79 7.88 11.59
N GLY A 487 18.27 6.67 11.30
CA GLY A 487 17.78 5.79 10.23
C GLY A 487 18.16 6.23 8.82
N ILE A 488 18.99 7.25 8.67
CA ILE A 488 19.46 7.80 7.39
C ILE A 488 20.98 7.93 7.38
N VAL A 489 21.56 7.90 6.19
CA VAL A 489 22.98 8.15 5.98
C VAL A 489 23.16 9.50 5.28
N GLU A 490 23.63 10.49 6.03
CA GLU A 490 23.88 11.82 5.49
C GLU A 490 24.90 11.81 4.34
N GLY A 491 24.71 12.73 3.39
CA GLY A 491 25.59 12.89 2.23
C GLY A 491 25.43 11.83 1.13
N THR A 492 24.35 11.04 1.15
CA THR A 492 24.09 9.98 0.14
C THR A 492 23.01 10.34 -0.88
N LEU A 493 22.30 11.45 -0.68
CA LEU A 493 21.36 12.00 -1.65
C LEU A 493 22.01 12.09 -3.04
N ALA A 494 21.32 11.61 -4.08
CA ALA A 494 21.87 11.65 -5.43
C ALA A 494 21.99 13.12 -5.90
N PRO A 495 23.12 13.50 -6.51
CA PRO A 495 23.31 14.86 -6.98
C PRO A 495 22.34 15.16 -8.13
N VAL A 496 21.66 16.29 -8.04
CA VAL A 496 20.86 16.83 -9.15
C VAL A 496 21.82 17.28 -10.25
N LEU A 497 21.53 16.86 -11.48
CA LEU A 497 22.35 17.15 -12.66
C LEU A 497 21.58 17.98 -13.68
N ASP A 498 22.31 18.77 -14.47
CA ASP A 498 21.78 19.34 -15.70
C ASP A 498 21.72 18.23 -16.78
N PRO A 499 20.52 17.84 -17.23
CA PRO A 499 20.39 16.77 -18.21
C PRO A 499 20.77 17.22 -19.63
N GLY A 500 20.90 18.54 -19.88
CA GLY A 500 21.02 19.13 -21.21
C GLY A 500 19.65 19.33 -21.89
N GLU A 501 19.66 19.89 -23.12
CA GLU A 501 18.43 20.10 -23.89
C GLU A 501 17.85 18.77 -24.39
N PRO A 502 16.58 18.44 -24.06
CA PRO A 502 15.95 17.22 -24.54
C PRO A 502 15.65 17.29 -26.04
N ARG A 503 15.83 16.16 -26.72
CA ARG A 503 15.44 16.02 -28.14
C ARG A 503 13.93 16.02 -28.29
N LEU A 504 13.43 16.75 -29.28
CA LEU A 504 12.04 16.60 -29.73
C LEU A 504 11.92 15.29 -30.50
N ILE A 505 11.04 14.41 -30.05
CA ILE A 505 10.80 13.09 -30.64
C ILE A 505 9.39 13.07 -31.24
N ALA A 506 9.24 12.48 -32.42
CA ALA A 506 7.93 12.21 -33.00
C ALA A 506 7.25 11.09 -32.22
N LEU A 507 5.96 11.26 -31.93
CA LEU A 507 5.18 10.20 -31.30
C LEU A 507 4.85 9.11 -32.32
N PRO A 508 4.83 7.83 -31.91
CA PRO A 508 4.40 6.76 -32.78
C PRO A 508 2.93 6.93 -33.15
N ASP A 509 2.58 6.75 -34.42
CA ASP A 509 1.20 6.54 -34.84
C ASP A 509 0.82 5.10 -34.48
N LEU A 510 0.21 4.94 -33.31
CA LEU A 510 -0.17 3.63 -32.79
C LEU A 510 -1.44 3.10 -33.46
N GLY A 511 -2.26 3.97 -34.06
CA GLY A 511 -3.62 3.67 -34.48
C GLY A 511 -4.51 3.25 -33.29
N ARG A 512 -5.80 3.63 -33.30
CA ARG A 512 -6.72 3.07 -32.31
C ARG A 512 -6.99 1.61 -32.66
N ALA A 513 -6.66 0.68 -31.75
CA ALA A 513 -7.08 -0.70 -31.88
C ALA A 513 -8.61 -0.80 -31.99
N ALA A 514 -9.11 -1.59 -32.94
CA ALA A 514 -10.56 -1.74 -33.17
C ALA A 514 -11.25 -2.52 -32.03
N GLY A 515 -10.51 -3.39 -31.32
CA GLY A 515 -11.01 -4.17 -30.19
C GLY A 515 -10.87 -3.50 -28.83
N LEU A 516 -11.24 -4.22 -27.76
CA LEU A 516 -11.08 -3.76 -26.38
C LEU A 516 -9.59 -3.62 -26.05
N THR A 517 -9.22 -2.51 -25.41
CA THR A 517 -7.89 -2.34 -24.83
C THR A 517 -7.97 -2.60 -23.32
N VAL A 518 -7.10 -3.44 -22.76
CA VAL A 518 -7.06 -3.70 -21.32
C VAL A 518 -5.77 -3.18 -20.72
N GLU A 519 -5.87 -2.29 -19.73
CA GLU A 519 -4.73 -1.78 -18.98
C GLU A 519 -4.52 -2.60 -17.69
N LEU A 520 -3.30 -3.11 -17.49
CA LEU A 520 -2.88 -3.87 -16.32
C LEU A 520 -2.16 -2.96 -15.32
N ARG A 521 -2.72 -2.79 -14.13
CA ARG A 521 -2.21 -1.89 -13.08
C ARG A 521 -1.72 -2.65 -11.86
N PRO A 522 -0.71 -2.16 -11.12
CA PRO A 522 -0.44 -2.67 -9.78
C PRO A 522 -1.69 -2.53 -8.90
N ASP A 523 -1.93 -3.50 -8.03
CA ASP A 523 -3.03 -3.41 -7.09
C ASP A 523 -2.70 -2.44 -5.94
N PRO A 524 -3.62 -1.56 -5.52
CA PRO A 524 -3.39 -0.62 -4.42
C PRO A 524 -3.06 -1.27 -3.07
N CYS A 525 -3.45 -2.53 -2.86
CA CYS A 525 -3.27 -3.24 -1.61
C CYS A 525 -2.29 -4.41 -1.74
N LEU A 526 -2.17 -5.04 -2.92
CA LEU A 526 -1.22 -6.17 -3.13
C LEU A 526 0.02 -5.84 -3.97
N TRP A 527 0.08 -4.64 -4.54
CA TRP A 527 1.13 -4.20 -5.45
C TRP A 527 1.28 -5.12 -6.67
N ASP A 528 2.28 -5.99 -6.67
CA ASP A 528 2.59 -6.95 -7.72
C ASP A 528 2.22 -8.39 -7.39
N GLY A 529 1.69 -8.64 -6.18
CA GLY A 529 1.35 -9.98 -5.67
C GLY A 529 2.30 -10.52 -4.62
N ARG A 530 3.41 -9.83 -4.31
CA ARG A 530 4.33 -10.23 -3.24
C ARG A 530 3.64 -10.28 -1.87
N PHE A 531 2.62 -9.44 -1.67
CA PHE A 531 1.83 -9.37 -0.44
C PHE A 531 0.55 -10.19 -0.48
N ALA A 532 0.37 -11.08 -1.46
CA ALA A 532 -0.90 -11.81 -1.64
C ALA A 532 -1.27 -12.70 -0.44
N ASN A 533 -0.30 -13.13 0.37
CA ASN A 533 -0.57 -13.87 1.60
C ASN A 533 -0.83 -12.96 2.82
N ASN A 534 -0.80 -11.64 2.66
CA ASN A 534 -1.08 -10.72 3.76
C ASN A 534 -2.58 -10.48 3.92
N ALA A 535 -3.15 -10.99 5.00
CA ALA A 535 -4.59 -10.90 5.26
C ALA A 535 -5.10 -9.47 5.54
N TRP A 536 -4.29 -8.58 6.14
CA TRP A 536 -4.68 -7.16 6.29
C TRP A 536 -4.83 -6.49 4.92
N LEU A 537 -3.95 -6.81 3.97
CA LEU A 537 -3.98 -6.25 2.63
C LEU A 537 -5.06 -6.87 1.74
N GLN A 538 -5.38 -8.16 1.91
CA GLN A 538 -6.53 -8.79 1.22
C GLN A 538 -7.88 -8.20 1.64
N GLU A 539 -8.01 -7.87 2.93
CA GLU A 539 -9.21 -7.25 3.51
C GLU A 539 -9.23 -5.71 3.36
N CYS A 540 -8.10 -5.11 2.97
CA CYS A 540 -8.01 -3.67 2.76
C CYS A 540 -8.85 -3.28 1.53
N PRO A 541 -9.87 -2.42 1.66
CA PRO A 541 -10.73 -2.09 0.54
C PRO A 541 -9.99 -1.26 -0.49
N LYS A 542 -9.97 -1.69 -1.75
CA LYS A 542 -9.35 -0.90 -2.84
C LYS A 542 -9.95 0.52 -2.86
N PRO A 543 -9.14 1.59 -2.98
CA PRO A 543 -9.63 2.94 -2.75
C PRO A 543 -10.84 3.35 -3.60
N ILE A 544 -10.86 2.96 -4.87
CA ILE A 544 -11.92 3.31 -5.82
C ILE A 544 -13.06 2.29 -5.76
N SER A 545 -12.83 1.05 -6.18
CA SER A 545 -13.89 0.03 -6.28
C SER A 545 -14.45 -0.44 -4.93
N LYS A 546 -13.72 -0.19 -3.84
CA LYS A 546 -13.96 -0.75 -2.49
C LYS A 546 -13.96 -2.27 -2.46
N GLN A 547 -13.43 -2.91 -3.51
CA GLN A 547 -13.33 -4.36 -3.60
C GLN A 547 -12.30 -4.89 -2.59
N VAL A 548 -12.58 -6.06 -2.03
CA VAL A 548 -11.67 -6.85 -1.18
C VAL A 548 -11.66 -8.29 -1.65
N TRP A 549 -10.66 -9.08 -1.24
CA TRP A 549 -10.57 -10.52 -1.54
C TRP A 549 -10.75 -10.86 -3.04
N GLY A 550 -10.05 -10.15 -3.91
CA GLY A 550 -10.04 -10.41 -5.34
C GLY A 550 -9.87 -9.14 -6.18
N ASN A 551 -9.85 -9.33 -7.49
CA ASN A 551 -9.88 -8.29 -8.51
C ASN A 551 -10.97 -8.60 -9.54
N ALA A 552 -11.29 -7.61 -10.37
CA ALA A 552 -12.29 -7.72 -11.42
C ALA A 552 -11.86 -6.85 -12.61
N LEU A 553 -12.29 -7.22 -13.81
CA LEU A 553 -12.12 -6.41 -15.01
C LEU A 553 -13.12 -5.26 -14.95
N ALA A 554 -12.64 -4.05 -14.65
CA ALA A 554 -13.45 -2.84 -14.61
C ALA A 554 -13.77 -2.36 -16.02
N LEU A 555 -15.06 -2.21 -16.33
CA LEU A 555 -15.59 -1.67 -17.57
C LEU A 555 -16.51 -0.47 -17.28
N SER A 556 -16.65 0.43 -18.25
CA SER A 556 -17.65 1.50 -18.18
C SER A 556 -19.06 0.92 -18.34
N ARG A 557 -20.09 1.68 -17.89
CA ARG A 557 -21.49 1.30 -18.10
C ARG A 557 -21.81 1.14 -19.59
N ALA A 558 -21.31 2.05 -20.42
CA ALA A 558 -21.47 2.00 -21.87
C ALA A 558 -20.82 0.74 -22.50
N GLU A 559 -19.59 0.41 -22.09
CA GLU A 559 -18.87 -0.75 -22.63
C GLU A 559 -19.51 -2.08 -22.21
N ALA A 560 -19.92 -2.19 -20.93
CA ALA A 560 -20.65 -3.35 -20.45
C ALA A 560 -21.99 -3.52 -21.18
N GLY A 561 -22.72 -2.42 -21.40
CA GLY A 561 -23.96 -2.39 -22.18
C GLY A 561 -23.78 -2.87 -23.62
N ARG A 562 -22.77 -2.35 -24.34
CA ARG A 562 -22.43 -2.78 -25.72
C ARG A 562 -22.16 -4.29 -25.81
N ARG A 563 -21.58 -4.89 -24.76
CA ARG A 563 -21.25 -6.32 -24.71
C ARG A 563 -22.32 -7.18 -24.03
N GLY A 564 -23.41 -6.57 -23.57
CA GLY A 564 -24.46 -7.23 -22.81
C GLY A 564 -23.98 -7.87 -21.50
N LEU A 565 -22.94 -7.33 -20.87
CA LEU A 565 -22.34 -7.82 -19.63
C LEU A 565 -23.00 -7.16 -18.41
N LYS A 566 -23.12 -7.93 -17.33
CA LYS A 566 -23.57 -7.46 -16.01
C LYS A 566 -22.43 -7.51 -15.00
N ALA A 567 -22.53 -6.70 -13.95
CA ALA A 567 -21.59 -6.78 -12.83
C ALA A 567 -21.64 -8.19 -12.21
N GLY A 568 -20.47 -8.80 -12.03
CA GLY A 568 -20.33 -10.18 -11.55
C GLY A 568 -20.42 -11.26 -12.62
N ASP A 569 -20.68 -10.94 -13.90
CA ASP A 569 -20.50 -11.92 -14.98
C ASP A 569 -19.02 -12.34 -15.06
N VAL A 570 -18.74 -13.63 -15.19
CA VAL A 570 -17.38 -14.12 -15.42
C VAL A 570 -17.16 -14.28 -16.92
N VAL A 571 -16.14 -13.58 -17.44
CA VAL A 571 -15.75 -13.61 -18.85
C VAL A 571 -14.39 -14.27 -19.02
N ARG A 572 -14.20 -14.96 -20.14
CA ARG A 572 -12.89 -15.33 -20.63
C ARG A 572 -12.33 -14.16 -21.43
N ALA A 573 -11.32 -13.50 -20.90
CA ALA A 573 -10.57 -12.46 -21.58
C ALA A 573 -9.38 -13.08 -22.30
N SER A 574 -9.35 -12.95 -23.63
CA SER A 574 -8.32 -13.55 -24.48
C SER A 574 -7.50 -12.47 -25.20
N ALA A 575 -6.18 -12.58 -25.16
CA ALA A 575 -5.24 -11.69 -25.85
C ALA A 575 -3.98 -12.47 -26.25
N GLY A 576 -3.50 -12.28 -27.50
CA GLY A 576 -2.24 -12.88 -27.95
C GLY A 576 -2.15 -14.41 -27.81
N GLY A 577 -3.27 -15.12 -28.02
CA GLY A 577 -3.35 -16.58 -27.88
C GLY A 577 -3.40 -17.09 -26.44
N ARG A 578 -3.47 -16.20 -25.44
CA ARG A 578 -3.60 -16.53 -24.01
C ARG A 578 -4.94 -16.06 -23.50
N SER A 579 -5.43 -16.66 -22.41
CA SER A 579 -6.71 -16.30 -21.83
C SER A 579 -6.75 -16.45 -20.31
N ILE A 580 -7.56 -15.61 -19.67
CA ILE A 580 -7.88 -15.70 -18.25
C ILE A 580 -9.39 -15.61 -18.05
N ASP A 581 -9.92 -16.31 -17.04
CA ASP A 581 -11.29 -16.13 -16.59
C ASP A 581 -11.29 -15.04 -15.50
N VAL A 582 -12.15 -14.02 -15.63
CA VAL A 582 -12.17 -12.86 -14.73
C VAL A 582 -13.60 -12.34 -14.53
N PRO A 583 -14.01 -11.98 -13.30
CA PRO A 583 -15.29 -11.34 -13.07
C PRO A 583 -15.30 -9.89 -13.59
N VAL A 584 -16.44 -9.42 -14.08
CA VAL A 584 -16.60 -8.07 -14.61
C VAL A 584 -17.15 -7.13 -13.54
N ALA A 585 -16.42 -6.04 -13.26
CA ALA A 585 -16.90 -4.92 -12.47
C ALA A 585 -17.39 -3.80 -13.41
N ILE A 586 -18.49 -3.15 -13.05
CA ILE A 586 -18.94 -1.95 -13.75
C ILE A 586 -18.58 -0.77 -12.84
N GLU A 587 -17.75 0.15 -13.35
CA GLU A 587 -17.24 1.29 -12.60
C GLU A 587 -17.40 2.59 -13.39
N SER A 588 -17.67 3.69 -12.69
CA SER A 588 -17.76 5.03 -13.27
C SER A 588 -16.36 5.56 -13.63
N GLY A 589 -16.29 6.41 -14.66
CA GLY A 589 -15.05 7.07 -15.07
C GLY A 589 -14.02 6.20 -15.78
N VAL A 590 -14.40 5.01 -16.25
CA VAL A 590 -13.61 4.18 -17.18
C VAL A 590 -13.84 4.66 -18.60
N ALA A 591 -12.78 4.84 -19.39
CA ALA A 591 -12.87 5.29 -20.77
C ALA A 591 -13.55 4.23 -21.66
N GLU A 592 -14.29 4.68 -22.67
CA GLU A 592 -14.93 3.78 -23.63
C GLU A 592 -13.92 2.96 -24.44
N GLY A 593 -14.23 1.67 -24.68
CA GLY A 593 -13.32 0.75 -25.35
C GLY A 593 -12.13 0.30 -24.51
N VAL A 594 -12.12 0.64 -23.21
CA VAL A 594 -11.09 0.26 -22.25
C VAL A 594 -11.64 -0.65 -21.16
N GLY A 595 -10.86 -1.65 -20.77
CA GLY A 595 -10.99 -2.34 -19.48
C GLY A 595 -9.76 -2.14 -18.62
N VAL A 596 -9.92 -2.22 -17.29
CA VAL A 596 -8.80 -2.13 -16.35
C VAL A 596 -8.81 -3.32 -15.41
N LEU A 597 -7.66 -3.95 -15.23
CA LEU A 597 -7.48 -5.09 -14.33
C LEU A 597 -6.25 -4.85 -13.44
N THR A 598 -6.37 -5.14 -12.14
CA THR A 598 -5.23 -5.06 -11.22
C THR A 598 -4.45 -6.37 -11.17
N LEU A 599 -3.13 -6.28 -10.95
CA LEU A 599 -2.20 -7.41 -10.82
C LEU A 599 -2.11 -7.93 -9.38
N GLY A 600 -1.38 -9.01 -9.18
CA GLY A 600 -1.05 -9.53 -7.83
C GLY A 600 -2.08 -10.47 -7.21
N TYR A 601 -3.10 -10.86 -7.97
CA TYR A 601 -4.09 -11.89 -7.64
C TYR A 601 -3.90 -13.15 -8.49
N GLY A 602 -4.69 -14.18 -8.21
CA GLY A 602 -4.72 -15.44 -8.97
C GLY A 602 -3.48 -16.33 -8.78
N ARG A 603 -2.72 -16.09 -7.72
CA ARG A 603 -1.54 -16.87 -7.34
C ARG A 603 -1.91 -18.31 -7.01
N GLU A 604 -1.03 -19.22 -7.39
CA GLU A 604 -1.19 -20.66 -7.17
C GLU A 604 -0.47 -21.12 -5.88
N ARG A 605 0.56 -20.37 -5.47
CA ARG A 605 1.43 -20.70 -4.31
C ARG A 605 1.74 -19.48 -3.43
N ALA A 606 0.79 -18.56 -3.25
CA ALA A 606 0.91 -17.47 -2.28
C ALA A 606 0.99 -17.95 -0.82
N GLY A 607 0.21 -18.97 -0.44
CA GLY A 607 0.09 -19.46 0.94
C GLY A 607 -1.37 -19.78 1.30
N ALA A 608 -1.69 -19.87 2.59
CA ALA A 608 -3.03 -20.23 3.06
C ALA A 608 -4.10 -19.17 2.75
N ILE A 609 -3.70 -17.95 2.39
CA ILE A 609 -4.58 -16.78 2.28
C ILE A 609 -4.79 -16.39 0.82
N GLY A 610 -3.70 -16.26 0.05
CA GLY A 610 -3.73 -15.69 -1.31
C GLY A 610 -3.99 -16.69 -2.44
N ASN A 611 -4.02 -18.00 -2.17
CA ASN A 611 -4.14 -19.02 -3.20
C ASN A 611 -5.52 -19.00 -3.87
N GLY A 612 -5.54 -18.87 -5.20
CA GLY A 612 -6.76 -18.90 -6.01
C GLY A 612 -7.71 -17.70 -5.80
N VAL A 613 -7.26 -16.66 -5.11
CA VAL A 613 -8.07 -15.44 -4.90
C VAL A 613 -7.91 -14.52 -6.12
N GLY A 614 -9.01 -14.23 -6.82
CA GLY A 614 -9.03 -13.34 -7.99
C GLY A 614 -8.40 -13.95 -9.25
N ALA A 615 -8.24 -13.11 -10.27
CA ALA A 615 -7.70 -13.46 -11.58
C ALA A 615 -6.25 -12.99 -11.74
N ASP A 616 -5.41 -13.85 -12.31
CA ASP A 616 -4.00 -13.56 -12.56
C ASP A 616 -3.80 -12.84 -13.90
N GLY A 617 -3.63 -11.51 -13.84
CA GLY A 617 -3.36 -10.69 -15.01
C GLY A 617 -2.02 -10.97 -15.70
N TYR A 618 -1.04 -11.57 -15.01
CA TYR A 618 0.26 -11.90 -15.62
C TYR A 618 0.14 -13.00 -16.68
N LYS A 619 -0.86 -13.89 -16.57
CA LYS A 619 -1.12 -14.96 -17.56
C LYS A 619 -1.46 -14.47 -18.96
N VAL A 620 -1.85 -13.20 -19.13
CA VAL A 620 -2.09 -12.58 -20.45
C VAL A 620 -1.08 -11.48 -20.80
N ALA A 621 -0.25 -11.05 -19.84
CA ALA A 621 0.83 -10.11 -20.07
C ALA A 621 1.95 -10.77 -20.90
N THR A 622 2.49 -10.04 -21.87
CA THR A 622 3.60 -10.51 -22.73
C THR A 622 4.75 -9.52 -22.72
N GLN A 623 5.92 -9.90 -23.25
CA GLN A 623 7.07 -8.99 -23.35
C GLN A 623 6.75 -7.72 -24.16
N VAL A 624 5.93 -7.85 -25.20
CA VAL A 624 5.51 -6.73 -26.06
C VAL A 624 4.36 -5.94 -25.44
N ALA A 625 3.46 -6.63 -24.74
CA ALA A 625 2.27 -6.05 -24.11
C ALA A 625 2.23 -6.41 -22.62
N SER A 626 3.07 -5.76 -21.82
CA SER A 626 3.20 -6.02 -20.38
C SER A 626 2.19 -5.25 -19.53
N ARG A 627 1.76 -4.08 -20.01
CA ARG A 627 0.86 -3.15 -19.30
C ARG A 627 -0.40 -2.79 -20.08
N LEU A 628 -0.34 -2.84 -21.41
CA LEU A 628 -1.44 -2.46 -22.27
C LEU A 628 -1.69 -3.59 -23.27
N LEU A 629 -2.76 -4.34 -23.05
CA LEU A 629 -3.22 -5.42 -23.92
C LEU A 629 -4.15 -4.85 -24.99
N THR A 630 -3.93 -5.20 -26.25
CA THR A 630 -4.76 -4.76 -27.38
C THR A 630 -5.60 -5.90 -27.93
N ASN A 631 -6.72 -5.55 -28.58
CA ASN A 631 -7.62 -6.49 -29.22
C ASN A 631 -8.08 -7.63 -28.29
N VAL A 632 -8.41 -7.28 -27.05
CA VAL A 632 -8.87 -8.26 -26.06
C VAL A 632 -10.29 -8.72 -26.41
N GLU A 633 -10.47 -10.01 -26.58
CA GLU A 633 -11.77 -10.64 -26.81
C GLU A 633 -12.38 -11.07 -25.48
N LEU A 634 -13.65 -10.73 -25.25
CA LEU A 634 -14.40 -11.13 -24.06
C LEU A 634 -15.50 -12.11 -24.44
N THR A 635 -15.40 -13.34 -23.92
CA THR A 635 -16.41 -14.38 -24.13
C THR A 635 -17.08 -14.73 -22.81
N LYS A 636 -18.42 -14.69 -22.75
CA LYS A 636 -19.17 -15.09 -21.55
C LYS A 636 -18.94 -16.57 -21.23
N THR A 637 -18.64 -16.87 -19.97
CA THR A 637 -18.49 -18.27 -19.51
C THR A 637 -19.81 -18.89 -19.04
N GLY A 638 -20.83 -18.06 -18.81
CA GLY A 638 -22.09 -18.48 -18.16
C GLY A 638 -22.00 -18.56 -16.62
N ARG A 639 -20.81 -18.39 -16.03
CA ARG A 639 -20.62 -18.30 -14.58
C ARG A 639 -20.80 -16.86 -14.10
N SER A 640 -21.18 -16.70 -12.83
CA SER A 640 -21.24 -15.41 -12.15
C SER A 640 -20.63 -15.51 -10.76
N GLU A 641 -19.93 -14.47 -10.33
CA GLU A 641 -19.25 -14.37 -9.05
C GLU A 641 -19.60 -13.03 -8.38
N MET A 642 -19.76 -13.04 -7.05
CA MET A 642 -20.04 -11.84 -6.29
C MET A 642 -18.76 -11.01 -6.14
N ILE A 643 -18.80 -9.76 -6.57
CA ILE A 643 -17.72 -8.81 -6.31
C ILE A 643 -17.88 -8.27 -4.89
N LEU A 644 -17.02 -8.73 -3.99
CA LEU A 644 -17.05 -8.34 -2.58
C LEU A 644 -16.58 -6.90 -2.43
N ARG A 645 -17.49 -6.02 -2.00
CA ARG A 645 -17.20 -4.60 -1.73
C ARG A 645 -17.54 -4.25 -0.29
N THR A 646 -16.77 -3.33 0.30
CA THR A 646 -17.03 -2.82 1.65
C THR A 646 -18.02 -1.66 1.68
N GLN A 647 -18.25 -1.05 0.53
CA GLN A 647 -19.23 0.01 0.34
C GLN A 647 -20.19 -0.42 -0.76
N ASN A 648 -21.48 -0.41 -0.44
CA ASN A 648 -22.52 -0.58 -1.46
C ASN A 648 -22.72 0.78 -2.14
N TYR A 649 -22.67 0.78 -3.47
CA TYR A 649 -23.02 1.95 -4.27
C TYR A 649 -24.54 2.07 -4.28
N VAL A 650 -25.06 3.02 -3.53
CA VAL A 650 -26.44 3.49 -3.65
C VAL A 650 -26.33 4.90 -4.20
N GLU A 651 -26.87 5.16 -5.40
CA GLU A 651 -27.08 6.53 -5.88
C GLU A 651 -28.08 7.17 -4.90
N ILE A 652 -27.59 7.91 -3.90
CA ILE A 652 -28.45 8.65 -2.98
C ILE A 652 -28.74 10.00 -3.65
N GLU A 653 -29.77 10.00 -4.49
CA GLU A 653 -30.24 11.18 -5.22
C GLU A 653 -30.39 12.38 -4.26
N GLY A 654 -29.67 13.47 -4.52
CA GLY A 654 -29.74 14.73 -3.77
C GLY A 654 -28.98 14.81 -2.43
N GLU A 655 -28.64 13.71 -1.76
CA GLU A 655 -28.05 13.72 -0.40
C GLU A 655 -26.52 13.67 -0.37
N THR A 656 -25.85 13.22 -1.45
CA THR A 656 -24.38 13.11 -1.49
C THR A 656 -23.68 14.44 -1.15
N LYS A 657 -24.25 15.56 -1.61
CA LYS A 657 -23.71 16.91 -1.34
C LYS A 657 -23.81 17.33 0.13
N LYS A 658 -24.74 16.73 0.90
CA LYS A 658 -24.88 17.00 2.34
C LYS A 658 -23.87 16.19 3.16
N LEU A 659 -23.58 14.96 2.74
CA LEU A 659 -22.61 14.08 3.40
C LEU A 659 -21.16 14.50 3.09
N PHE A 660 -20.89 14.80 1.82
CA PHE A 660 -19.58 15.21 1.33
C PHE A 660 -19.64 16.63 0.77
N ARG A 661 -19.21 17.60 1.59
CA ARG A 661 -19.24 19.03 1.22
C ARG A 661 -18.04 19.38 0.34
N GLN A 662 -18.32 19.97 -0.81
CA GLN A 662 -17.32 20.58 -1.70
C GLN A 662 -17.53 22.09 -1.76
N ILE A 663 -16.43 22.84 -1.79
CA ILE A 663 -16.42 24.30 -1.91
C ILE A 663 -15.45 24.67 -3.02
N ASP A 664 -15.90 25.46 -4.00
CA ASP A 664 -15.00 26.01 -4.99
C ASP A 664 -14.12 27.08 -4.36
N LEU A 665 -12.84 27.10 -4.69
CA LEU A 665 -11.85 28.00 -4.11
C LEU A 665 -12.26 29.48 -4.23
N ALA A 666 -12.92 29.85 -5.33
CA ALA A 666 -13.45 31.20 -5.55
C ALA A 666 -14.58 31.59 -4.58
N ALA A 667 -15.28 30.61 -3.99
CA ALA A 667 -16.35 30.83 -3.00
C ALA A 667 -15.86 30.74 -1.55
N LEU A 668 -14.60 30.36 -1.31
CA LEU A 668 -14.06 30.14 0.03
C LEU A 668 -14.11 31.40 0.91
N SER A 669 -13.86 32.58 0.34
CA SER A 669 -13.88 33.86 1.07
C SER A 669 -15.26 34.29 1.59
N LYS A 670 -16.33 33.62 1.11
CA LYS A 670 -17.72 33.84 1.53
C LYS A 670 -18.26 32.69 2.38
N ALA A 671 -17.46 31.65 2.58
CA ALA A 671 -17.86 30.51 3.40
C ALA A 671 -17.70 30.87 4.88
N GLU A 672 -18.62 30.38 5.70
CA GLU A 672 -18.55 30.49 7.15
C GLU A 672 -18.46 29.09 7.75
N PRO A 673 -17.69 28.91 8.84
CA PRO A 673 -17.66 27.65 9.56
C PRO A 673 -19.08 27.33 10.06
N LYS A 674 -19.55 26.10 9.83
CA LYS A 674 -20.78 25.66 10.48
C LYS A 674 -20.45 25.27 11.92
N GLY A 675 -21.08 25.95 12.88
CA GLY A 675 -20.99 25.61 14.30
C GLY A 675 -21.53 24.20 14.56
N ILE A 676 -21.16 23.58 15.69
CA ILE A 676 -21.66 22.26 16.06
C ILE A 676 -22.93 22.42 16.88
N GLY A 677 -24.11 22.31 16.25
CA GLY A 677 -25.39 22.29 16.97
C GLY A 677 -25.67 23.55 17.81
N ALA A 678 -25.00 24.67 17.53
CA ALA A 678 -25.11 25.92 18.28
C ALA A 678 -26.53 26.51 18.25
N ASP A 679 -27.30 26.21 17.20
CA ASP A 679 -28.66 26.71 16.99
C ASP A 679 -29.74 25.65 17.22
N GLN A 680 -29.37 24.43 17.62
CA GLN A 680 -30.31 23.31 17.76
C GLN A 680 -30.66 23.05 19.24
N PRO A 681 -31.94 23.20 19.64
CA PRO A 681 -32.35 22.93 21.01
C PRO A 681 -32.16 21.45 21.36
N SER A 682 -31.81 21.18 22.62
CA SER A 682 -31.66 19.82 23.16
C SER A 682 -32.31 19.74 24.55
N LEU A 683 -33.00 18.62 24.83
CA LEU A 683 -33.48 18.29 26.17
C LEU A 683 -32.38 17.63 27.02
N LEU A 684 -31.27 17.21 26.41
CA LEU A 684 -30.11 16.68 27.11
C LEU A 684 -29.28 17.85 27.66
N ALA A 685 -28.80 17.68 28.89
CA ALA A 685 -27.90 18.65 29.50
C ALA A 685 -26.66 18.86 28.61
N PRO A 686 -26.16 20.10 28.47
CA PRO A 686 -24.87 20.33 27.83
C PRO A 686 -23.80 19.51 28.53
N TRP A 687 -22.85 18.96 27.77
CA TRP A 687 -21.66 18.37 28.36
C TRP A 687 -20.93 19.45 29.16
N SER A 688 -20.74 19.22 30.46
CA SER A 688 -20.11 20.19 31.36
C SER A 688 -18.60 19.99 31.53
N GLY A 689 -18.04 18.89 30.99
CA GLY A 689 -16.67 18.47 31.27
C GLY A 689 -16.39 18.25 32.76
N ASP A 690 -15.22 17.71 33.09
CA ASP A 690 -14.71 17.66 34.46
C ASP A 690 -13.45 18.54 34.63
N LYS A 691 -13.08 18.75 35.90
CA LYS A 691 -12.06 19.63 36.47
C LYS A 691 -10.62 19.35 36.02
N ASP A 692 -10.35 18.21 35.38
CA ASP A 692 -9.01 17.77 34.98
C ASP A 692 -8.49 18.43 33.67
N GLY A 693 -9.36 19.11 32.92
CA GLY A 693 -8.94 20.04 31.87
C GLY A 693 -8.59 19.46 30.49
N HIS A 694 -9.07 18.25 30.13
CA HIS A 694 -8.90 17.64 28.79
C HIS A 694 -10.23 17.42 28.06
N ALA A 695 -10.23 17.59 26.73
CA ALA A 695 -11.37 17.40 25.84
C ALA A 695 -10.94 16.92 24.43
N TRP A 696 -10.76 15.62 24.25
CA TRP A 696 -10.23 15.04 23.00
C TRP A 696 -11.17 15.17 21.80
N ALA A 697 -10.62 15.57 20.65
CA ALA A 697 -11.37 15.71 19.40
C ALA A 697 -10.50 15.48 18.16
N MET A 698 -11.19 15.32 17.02
CA MET A 698 -10.56 15.08 15.73
C MET A 698 -11.16 16.01 14.66
N VAL A 699 -10.31 16.56 13.79
CA VAL A 699 -10.73 17.26 12.57
C VAL A 699 -10.09 16.56 11.39
N ILE A 700 -10.89 16.19 10.39
CA ILE A 700 -10.45 15.48 9.19
C ILE A 700 -10.59 16.41 7.97
N ASP A 701 -9.46 16.77 7.36
CA ASP A 701 -9.43 17.53 6.12
C ASP A 701 -9.69 16.62 4.91
N THR A 702 -10.92 16.66 4.38
CA THR A 702 -11.32 15.85 3.23
C THR A 702 -10.64 16.31 1.93
N ASP A 703 -10.21 17.57 1.86
CA ASP A 703 -9.40 18.09 0.75
C ASP A 703 -8.03 17.41 0.71
N ALA A 704 -7.42 17.20 1.88
CA ALA A 704 -6.14 16.51 2.02
C ALA A 704 -6.23 14.98 1.85
N CYS A 705 -7.40 14.37 2.09
CA CYS A 705 -7.53 12.91 2.07
C CYS A 705 -7.47 12.32 0.65
N ILE A 706 -6.41 11.59 0.30
CA ILE A 706 -6.23 10.96 -1.02
C ILE A 706 -6.78 9.52 -1.12
N GLY A 707 -7.42 9.00 -0.07
CA GLY A 707 -7.99 7.65 -0.10
C GLY A 707 -6.98 6.48 -0.05
N CYS A 708 -5.73 6.71 0.34
CA CYS A 708 -4.66 5.69 0.34
C CYS A 708 -4.83 4.51 1.31
N ASN A 709 -5.82 4.53 2.22
CA ASN A 709 -6.08 3.51 3.25
C ASN A 709 -4.95 3.20 4.25
N ALA A 710 -3.82 3.92 4.25
CA ALA A 710 -2.78 3.75 5.27
C ALA A 710 -3.35 3.86 6.70
N CYS A 711 -4.29 4.79 6.91
CA CYS A 711 -4.98 4.95 8.20
C CYS A 711 -5.93 3.80 8.58
N VAL A 712 -6.43 3.02 7.61
CA VAL A 712 -7.26 1.83 7.87
C VAL A 712 -6.37 0.71 8.42
N VAL A 713 -5.29 0.39 7.69
CA VAL A 713 -4.35 -0.68 8.10
C VAL A 713 -3.61 -0.30 9.39
N ALA A 714 -3.23 0.97 9.57
CA ALA A 714 -2.64 1.44 10.82
C ALA A 714 -3.59 1.32 12.03
N CYS A 715 -4.90 1.52 11.81
CA CYS A 715 -5.89 1.32 12.87
C CYS A 715 -6.03 -0.17 13.19
N GLN A 716 -5.99 -1.03 12.16
CA GLN A 716 -6.04 -2.47 12.29
C GLN A 716 -4.84 -3.03 13.07
N SER A 717 -3.62 -2.62 12.71
CA SER A 717 -2.38 -3.05 13.37
C SER A 717 -2.27 -2.55 14.81
N GLU A 718 -2.60 -1.27 15.06
CA GLU A 718 -2.51 -0.67 16.38
C GLU A 718 -3.52 -1.26 17.38
N ASN A 719 -4.76 -1.49 16.91
CA ASN A 719 -5.88 -1.80 17.79
C ASN A 719 -6.30 -3.27 17.73
N ASN A 720 -5.43 -4.18 17.28
CA ASN A 720 -5.70 -5.63 17.21
C ASN A 720 -7.03 -5.97 16.50
N VAL A 721 -7.40 -5.20 15.47
CA VAL A 721 -8.64 -5.44 14.73
C VAL A 721 -8.48 -6.74 13.93
N PRO A 722 -9.37 -7.73 14.11
CA PRO A 722 -9.21 -9.01 13.44
C PRO A 722 -9.53 -8.90 11.95
N VAL A 723 -8.96 -9.80 11.15
CA VAL A 723 -9.33 -9.95 9.74
C VAL A 723 -10.60 -10.76 9.60
N VAL A 724 -11.47 -10.37 8.66
CA VAL A 724 -12.68 -11.09 8.30
C VAL A 724 -12.56 -11.70 6.91
N GLY A 725 -12.87 -13.01 6.82
CA GLY A 725 -12.86 -13.74 5.55
C GLY A 725 -13.97 -13.32 4.57
N PRO A 726 -13.85 -13.71 3.29
CA PRO A 726 -14.73 -13.25 2.20
C PRO A 726 -16.22 -13.59 2.42
N GLU A 727 -16.53 -14.75 2.98
CA GLU A 727 -17.91 -15.20 3.26
C GLU A 727 -18.66 -14.28 4.23
N GLU A 728 -17.94 -13.73 5.22
CA GLU A 728 -18.52 -12.87 6.25
C GLU A 728 -18.58 -11.42 5.78
N ILE A 729 -17.64 -10.99 4.93
CA ILE A 729 -17.71 -9.70 4.25
C ILE A 729 -18.88 -9.66 3.27
N ALA A 730 -19.17 -10.75 2.55
CA ALA A 730 -20.36 -10.86 1.69
C ALA A 730 -21.67 -10.61 2.47
N ARG A 731 -21.66 -10.83 3.80
CA ARG A 731 -22.77 -10.60 4.72
C ARG A 731 -22.73 -9.22 5.40
N GLY A 732 -21.78 -8.35 5.02
CA GLY A 732 -21.59 -7.01 5.57
C GLY A 732 -20.93 -6.97 6.96
N ARG A 733 -20.16 -8.00 7.34
CA ARG A 733 -19.63 -8.19 8.70
C ARG A 733 -18.13 -7.89 8.84
N MET A 734 -17.63 -6.97 8.03
CA MET A 734 -16.26 -6.46 8.09
C MET A 734 -15.95 -5.78 9.44
N MET A 735 -14.69 -5.80 9.89
CA MET A 735 -14.30 -5.29 11.22
C MET A 735 -13.53 -3.97 11.22
N HIS A 736 -13.43 -3.25 10.10
CA HIS A 736 -12.73 -1.95 10.04
C HIS A 736 -13.39 -0.86 10.93
N TRP A 737 -12.63 -0.32 11.88
CA TRP A 737 -13.04 0.75 12.82
C TRP A 737 -13.04 2.14 12.20
N LEU A 738 -12.19 2.34 11.20
CA LEU A 738 -12.14 3.49 10.33
C LEU A 738 -12.31 2.96 8.91
N ARG A 739 -13.30 3.48 8.19
CA ARG A 739 -13.47 3.23 6.76
C ARG A 739 -13.23 4.52 5.99
N ILE A 740 -12.84 4.42 4.72
CA ILE A 740 -12.81 5.57 3.83
C ILE A 740 -13.93 5.37 2.81
N ASP A 741 -14.94 6.22 2.87
CA ASP A 741 -16.03 6.21 1.91
C ASP A 741 -15.63 7.03 0.67
N ILE A 742 -16.02 6.58 -0.51
CA ILE A 742 -15.94 7.37 -1.75
C ILE A 742 -17.35 7.89 -2.07
N TYR A 743 -17.45 9.20 -2.30
CA TYR A 743 -18.71 9.86 -2.67
C TYR A 743 -18.54 10.49 -4.03
N ASP A 744 -19.50 10.27 -4.93
CA ASP A 744 -19.50 10.82 -6.28
C ASP A 744 -20.69 11.78 -6.45
N ALA A 745 -20.39 13.05 -6.74
CA ALA A 745 -21.37 14.09 -7.05
C ALA A 745 -21.49 14.37 -8.56
N GLY A 746 -20.84 13.56 -9.40
CA GLY A 746 -20.86 13.62 -10.86
C GLY A 746 -21.81 12.57 -11.46
N GLY A 747 -21.69 12.40 -12.77
CA GLY A 747 -22.39 11.35 -13.51
C GLY A 747 -21.47 10.15 -13.79
N PRO A 748 -22.01 9.01 -14.27
CA PRO A 748 -21.22 7.80 -14.52
C PRO A 748 -20.01 7.98 -15.45
N GLU A 749 -20.12 8.86 -16.44
CA GLU A 749 -19.06 9.14 -17.43
C GLU A 749 -18.10 10.28 -17.00
N ALA A 750 -18.51 11.09 -16.03
CA ALA A 750 -17.77 12.24 -15.52
C ALA A 750 -17.88 12.29 -13.98
N PRO A 751 -17.24 11.33 -13.27
CA PRO A 751 -17.32 11.26 -11.82
C PRO A 751 -16.69 12.50 -11.19
N ARG A 752 -17.34 13.04 -10.16
CA ARG A 752 -16.82 14.07 -9.26
C ARG A 752 -16.71 13.45 -7.88
N ALA A 753 -15.73 12.56 -7.77
CA ALA A 753 -15.52 11.75 -6.59
C ALA A 753 -14.72 12.51 -5.52
N GLY A 754 -14.87 12.10 -4.26
CA GLY A 754 -14.04 12.52 -3.15
C GLY A 754 -14.01 11.47 -2.04
N PHE A 755 -13.00 11.54 -1.18
CA PHE A 755 -12.79 10.60 -0.10
C PHE A 755 -13.11 11.20 1.26
N GLN A 756 -13.87 10.45 2.07
CA GLN A 756 -14.20 10.84 3.43
C GLN A 756 -13.90 9.69 4.40
N PRO A 757 -12.86 9.81 5.23
CA PRO A 757 -12.64 8.88 6.34
C PRO A 757 -13.74 9.02 7.40
N VAL A 758 -14.33 7.90 7.80
CA VAL A 758 -15.43 7.83 8.77
C VAL A 758 -15.05 6.90 9.93
N PRO A 759 -14.44 7.42 11.00
CA PRO A 759 -14.26 6.71 12.28
C PRO A 759 -15.49 6.87 13.18
N CYS A 760 -15.40 6.40 14.43
CA CYS A 760 -16.34 6.84 15.47
C CYS A 760 -16.26 8.37 15.65
N MET A 761 -17.41 9.03 15.76
CA MET A 761 -17.47 10.48 15.92
C MET A 761 -17.32 10.97 17.36
N HIS A 762 -17.30 10.05 18.34
CA HIS A 762 -17.28 10.37 19.77
C HIS A 762 -18.30 11.48 20.11
N CYS A 763 -19.56 11.20 19.78
CA CYS A 763 -20.70 12.12 19.90
C CYS A 763 -20.98 12.48 21.35
N GLU A 764 -21.05 13.75 21.73
CA GLU A 764 -21.42 14.14 23.10
C GLU A 764 -22.86 13.70 23.42
N HIS A 765 -23.77 13.87 22.46
CA HIS A 765 -25.09 13.26 22.51
C HIS A 765 -25.05 11.91 21.79
N ALA A 766 -24.34 10.92 22.35
CA ALA A 766 -24.21 9.61 21.70
C ALA A 766 -25.51 8.79 21.77
N PRO A 767 -26.21 8.57 20.64
CA PRO A 767 -27.41 7.74 20.64
C PRO A 767 -27.10 6.26 20.94
N CYS A 768 -25.84 5.85 20.74
CA CYS A 768 -25.39 4.49 20.94
C CYS A 768 -25.16 4.09 22.41
N GLU A 769 -25.17 5.03 23.35
CA GLU A 769 -25.00 4.77 24.79
C GLU A 769 -26.29 4.40 25.52
N PRO A 770 -27.37 5.22 25.50
CA PRO A 770 -28.56 4.96 26.30
C PRO A 770 -29.28 3.66 25.90
N VAL A 771 -29.00 3.14 24.70
CA VAL A 771 -29.54 1.86 24.21
C VAL A 771 -28.75 0.63 24.69
N CYS A 772 -27.64 0.81 25.43
CA CYS A 772 -26.86 -0.29 25.97
C CYS A 772 -27.42 -0.73 27.33
N PRO A 773 -28.09 -1.89 27.46
CA PRO A 773 -28.76 -2.29 28.70
C PRO A 773 -27.79 -2.61 29.85
N VAL A 774 -26.50 -2.74 29.55
CA VAL A 774 -25.46 -3.13 30.52
C VAL A 774 -24.40 -2.05 30.71
N ALA A 775 -24.60 -0.85 30.14
CA ALA A 775 -23.65 0.25 30.19
C ALA A 775 -22.22 -0.13 29.74
N ALA A 776 -22.11 -0.92 28.66
CA ALA A 776 -20.83 -1.23 28.03
C ALA A 776 -20.33 -0.10 27.11
N SER A 777 -21.17 0.90 26.82
CA SER A 777 -20.80 2.12 26.13
C SER A 777 -21.20 3.29 26.99
N VAL A 778 -20.23 4.12 27.35
CA VAL A 778 -20.35 5.25 28.29
C VAL A 778 -19.38 6.34 27.89
N HIS A 779 -19.69 7.59 28.21
CA HIS A 779 -18.69 8.66 28.15
C HIS A 779 -17.77 8.64 29.36
N ASP A 780 -16.52 9.04 29.14
CA ASP A 780 -15.67 9.54 30.22
C ASP A 780 -15.72 11.06 30.35
N ASP A 781 -15.03 11.55 31.37
CA ASP A 781 -14.97 12.96 31.73
C ASP A 781 -14.14 13.81 30.74
N GLU A 782 -13.36 13.18 29.86
CA GLU A 782 -12.62 13.84 28.76
C GLU A 782 -13.46 13.92 27.47
N GLY A 783 -14.68 13.38 27.48
CA GLY A 783 -15.61 13.35 26.36
C GLY A 783 -15.30 12.27 25.32
N LEU A 784 -14.56 11.23 25.69
CA LEU A 784 -14.43 10.02 24.88
C LEU A 784 -15.64 9.12 25.11
N ASN A 785 -16.31 8.74 24.01
CA ASN A 785 -17.17 7.57 24.03
C ASN A 785 -16.32 6.32 24.26
N LEU A 786 -16.44 5.65 25.40
CA LEU A 786 -15.71 4.43 25.74
C LEU A 786 -16.50 3.19 25.33
N GLN A 787 -15.82 2.18 24.78
CA GLN A 787 -16.39 0.84 24.56
C GLN A 787 -15.69 -0.13 25.51
N VAL A 788 -16.39 -0.53 26.56
CA VAL A 788 -15.89 -1.47 27.57
C VAL A 788 -16.18 -2.88 27.09
N TYR A 789 -15.17 -3.53 26.49
CA TYR A 789 -15.33 -4.79 25.76
C TYR A 789 -15.88 -5.94 26.64
N ASN A 790 -15.34 -6.10 27.85
CA ASN A 790 -15.72 -7.17 28.78
C ASN A 790 -17.12 -7.02 29.38
N ARG A 791 -17.73 -5.83 29.29
CA ARG A 791 -19.11 -5.57 29.74
C ARG A 791 -20.15 -5.82 28.65
N CYS A 792 -19.72 -5.86 27.39
CA CYS A 792 -20.63 -6.01 26.25
C CYS A 792 -21.24 -7.42 26.22
N VAL A 793 -22.58 -7.51 26.29
CA VAL A 793 -23.32 -8.77 26.17
C VAL A 793 -23.86 -9.03 24.76
N GLY A 794 -23.46 -8.21 23.78
CA GLY A 794 -23.72 -8.47 22.36
C GLY A 794 -25.17 -8.25 21.88
N THR A 795 -25.93 -7.34 22.49
CA THR A 795 -27.31 -7.01 22.03
C THR A 795 -27.35 -6.31 20.67
N ARG A 796 -26.23 -5.69 20.26
CA ARG A 796 -26.02 -4.96 19.00
C ARG A 796 -26.90 -3.71 18.78
N PHE A 797 -27.71 -3.31 19.76
CA PHE A 797 -28.58 -2.14 19.61
C PHE A 797 -27.78 -0.83 19.42
N CYS A 798 -26.61 -0.73 20.05
CA CYS A 798 -25.70 0.42 19.85
C CYS A 798 -25.24 0.59 18.39
N GLU A 799 -25.09 -0.49 17.62
CA GLU A 799 -24.79 -0.43 16.18
C GLU A 799 -25.99 0.11 15.39
N ALA A 800 -27.19 -0.39 15.68
CA ALA A 800 -28.41 0.07 15.00
C ALA A 800 -28.65 1.58 15.25
N ASN A 801 -28.49 2.05 16.48
CA ASN A 801 -28.74 3.45 16.85
C ASN A 801 -27.60 4.41 16.49
N CYS A 802 -26.42 3.90 16.15
CA CYS A 802 -25.33 4.74 15.66
C CYS A 802 -25.66 5.20 14.22
N PRO A 803 -25.85 6.50 13.95
CA PRO A 803 -26.25 6.96 12.62
C PRO A 803 -25.15 6.71 11.58
N TYR A 804 -23.88 6.77 12.00
CA TYR A 804 -22.72 6.57 11.14
C TYR A 804 -22.41 5.09 10.85
N LYS A 805 -23.05 4.15 11.55
CA LYS A 805 -22.80 2.69 11.45
C LYS A 805 -21.29 2.36 11.52
N VAL A 806 -20.62 2.86 12.57
CA VAL A 806 -19.16 2.71 12.82
C VAL A 806 -18.84 1.82 14.02
N ARG A 807 -19.87 1.22 14.63
CA ARG A 807 -19.70 0.10 15.57
C ARG A 807 -19.63 -1.20 14.78
N ARG A 808 -18.69 -2.07 15.15
CA ARG A 808 -18.40 -3.34 14.47
C ARG A 808 -18.58 -4.49 15.44
N PHE A 809 -19.22 -5.56 15.01
CA PHE A 809 -19.59 -6.65 15.90
C PHE A 809 -18.79 -7.92 15.62
N ASN A 810 -18.20 -8.50 16.66
CA ASN A 810 -17.59 -9.82 16.56
C ASN A 810 -18.65 -10.92 16.51
N PHE A 811 -19.16 -11.24 15.31
CA PHE A 811 -20.13 -12.34 15.15
C PHE A 811 -19.55 -13.70 15.56
N PHE A 812 -18.27 -13.89 15.28
CA PHE A 812 -17.49 -15.07 15.60
C PHE A 812 -16.27 -14.70 16.46
N GLY A 813 -15.52 -15.71 16.93
CA GLY A 813 -14.23 -15.47 17.57
C GLY A 813 -13.18 -15.12 16.52
N TYR A 814 -13.31 -13.95 15.87
CA TYR A 814 -12.48 -13.59 14.73
C TYR A 814 -10.98 -13.58 15.04
N ALA A 815 -10.60 -13.21 16.27
CA ALA A 815 -9.20 -13.16 16.68
C ALA A 815 -8.52 -14.54 16.76
N ASP A 816 -9.22 -15.60 17.16
CA ASP A 816 -8.60 -16.89 17.52
C ASP A 816 -9.23 -18.12 16.83
N GLY A 817 -10.42 -17.98 16.24
CA GLY A 817 -11.29 -19.10 15.87
C GLY A 817 -11.64 -19.22 14.39
N GLN A 818 -11.02 -18.44 13.50
CA GLN A 818 -11.24 -18.59 12.05
C GLN A 818 -10.11 -19.37 11.39
N PRO A 819 -10.43 -20.37 10.53
CA PRO A 819 -9.43 -21.00 9.64
C PRO A 819 -8.80 -20.00 8.67
N TYR A 820 -9.56 -18.98 8.26
CA TYR A 820 -9.10 -17.94 7.35
C TYR A 820 -8.04 -17.06 8.05
N ALA A 821 -6.94 -16.79 7.35
CA ALA A 821 -5.82 -15.97 7.82
C ALA A 821 -4.95 -16.53 8.96
N ASN A 822 -5.11 -17.79 9.36
CA ASN A 822 -4.30 -18.45 10.40
C ASN A 822 -4.15 -17.62 11.70
N LEU A 823 -5.17 -16.82 12.06
CA LEU A 823 -5.06 -15.82 13.15
C LEU A 823 -4.83 -16.43 14.55
N GLY A 824 -5.15 -17.71 14.71
CA GLY A 824 -4.87 -18.49 15.92
C GLY A 824 -3.43 -19.01 16.03
N ALA A 825 -2.61 -18.88 14.98
CA ALA A 825 -1.22 -19.33 15.00
C ALA A 825 -0.41 -18.55 16.04
N GLU A 826 0.50 -19.25 16.74
CA GLU A 826 1.31 -18.65 17.80
C GLU A 826 2.16 -17.46 17.31
N SER A 827 2.66 -17.50 16.07
CA SER A 827 3.41 -16.38 15.49
C SER A 827 2.55 -15.12 15.37
N VAL A 828 1.28 -15.24 14.97
CA VAL A 828 0.36 -14.10 14.78
C VAL A 828 -0.10 -13.49 16.10
N LYS A 829 -0.06 -14.23 17.21
CA LYS A 829 -0.32 -13.64 18.54
C LYS A 829 0.75 -12.62 18.92
N ALA A 830 1.97 -12.79 18.40
CA ALA A 830 3.11 -11.96 18.69
C ALA A 830 2.92 -10.51 18.18
N GLN A 831 2.27 -10.29 17.02
CA GLN A 831 2.06 -8.90 16.55
C GLN A 831 1.10 -8.07 17.38
N ARG A 832 0.26 -8.70 18.22
CA ARG A 832 -0.81 -8.01 18.93
C ARG A 832 -0.23 -6.96 19.88
N ASN A 833 -0.78 -5.75 19.82
CA ASN A 833 -0.48 -4.68 20.75
C ASN A 833 -0.91 -5.10 22.17
N PRO A 834 0.03 -5.22 23.13
CA PRO A 834 -0.28 -5.71 24.47
C PRO A 834 -1.15 -4.73 25.29
N ASN A 835 -1.21 -3.46 24.87
CA ASN A 835 -1.99 -2.42 25.55
C ASN A 835 -3.43 -2.30 25.03
N VAL A 836 -3.85 -3.18 24.10
CA VAL A 836 -5.21 -3.20 23.56
C VAL A 836 -5.81 -4.58 23.73
N THR A 837 -6.97 -4.66 24.38
CA THR A 837 -7.71 -5.92 24.54
C THR A 837 -7.93 -6.59 23.19
N VAL A 838 -7.65 -7.89 23.08
CA VAL A 838 -8.07 -8.72 21.94
C VAL A 838 -9.50 -9.17 22.22
N ARG A 839 -10.43 -8.90 21.30
CA ARG A 839 -11.85 -9.08 21.58
C ARG A 839 -12.29 -10.52 21.31
N ALA A 840 -13.15 -11.00 22.19
CA ALA A 840 -13.84 -12.26 22.02
C ALA A 840 -15.06 -12.12 21.09
N ARG A 841 -15.66 -13.27 20.75
CA ARG A 841 -16.97 -13.33 20.10
C ARG A 841 -18.03 -12.60 20.92
N GLY A 842 -19.00 -11.99 20.24
CA GLY A 842 -20.19 -11.41 20.85
C GLY A 842 -19.99 -9.98 21.37
N VAL A 843 -18.86 -9.35 21.06
CA VAL A 843 -18.48 -8.04 21.58
C VAL A 843 -18.49 -6.99 20.48
N MET A 844 -18.99 -5.80 20.80
CA MET A 844 -18.91 -4.61 19.94
C MET A 844 -17.56 -3.92 20.05
N GLU A 845 -17.13 -3.38 18.92
CA GLU A 845 -15.92 -2.58 18.75
C GLU A 845 -16.22 -1.26 18.04
N LYS A 846 -15.31 -0.31 18.17
CA LYS A 846 -15.34 0.98 17.48
C LYS A 846 -13.98 1.65 17.59
N CYS A 847 -13.74 2.67 16.77
CA CYS A 847 -12.65 3.61 17.03
C CYS A 847 -12.75 4.19 18.46
N THR A 848 -11.64 4.18 19.18
CA THR A 848 -11.50 4.67 20.56
C THR A 848 -10.61 5.91 20.67
N TYR A 849 -10.33 6.59 19.55
CA TYR A 849 -9.26 7.59 19.46
C TYR A 849 -7.89 7.09 19.96
N CYS A 850 -7.62 5.78 19.77
CA CYS A 850 -6.39 5.16 20.25
C CYS A 850 -6.15 5.44 21.74
N ILE A 851 -7.16 5.23 22.59
CA ILE A 851 -7.11 5.49 24.04
C ILE A 851 -5.86 4.94 24.73
N GLN A 852 -5.31 3.82 24.26
CA GLN A 852 -4.05 3.27 24.76
C GLN A 852 -2.86 4.23 24.64
N ARG A 853 -2.84 5.09 23.61
CA ARG A 853 -1.81 6.12 23.41
C ARG A 853 -2.05 7.33 24.33
N ILE A 854 -3.32 7.71 24.53
CA ILE A 854 -3.72 8.75 25.48
C ILE A 854 -3.32 8.33 26.89
N ALA A 855 -3.66 7.11 27.29
CA ALA A 855 -3.34 6.55 28.59
C ALA A 855 -1.82 6.42 28.81
N ALA A 856 -1.06 5.97 27.79
CA ALA A 856 0.39 5.87 27.88
C ALA A 856 1.05 7.24 28.10
N GLU A 857 0.59 8.28 27.39
CA GLU A 857 1.09 9.64 27.59
C GLU A 857 0.68 10.21 28.96
N ARG A 858 -0.53 9.93 29.42
CA ARG A 858 -0.98 10.33 30.76
C ARG A 858 -0.09 9.71 31.84
N GLN A 859 0.13 8.41 31.78
CA GLN A 859 1.00 7.69 32.72
C GLN A 859 2.43 8.22 32.69
N ALA A 860 2.96 8.55 31.50
CA ALA A 860 4.29 9.14 31.38
C ALA A 860 4.35 10.55 31.99
N ALA A 861 3.34 11.38 31.72
CA ALA A 861 3.23 12.73 32.24
C ALA A 861 3.14 12.75 33.78
N GLU A 862 2.28 11.91 34.36
CA GLU A 862 2.13 11.75 35.81
C GLU A 862 3.43 11.25 36.46
N ARG A 863 4.08 10.24 35.88
CA ARG A 863 5.36 9.70 36.37
C ARG A 863 6.47 10.76 36.36
N ASP A 864 6.54 11.55 35.29
CA ASP A 864 7.60 12.53 35.09
C ASP A 864 7.27 13.89 35.75
N GLY A 865 6.09 14.03 36.38
CA GLY A 865 5.65 15.27 37.04
C GLY A 865 5.44 16.43 36.06
N ARG A 866 5.01 16.14 34.83
CA ARG A 866 4.81 17.12 33.75
C ARG A 866 3.39 17.08 33.22
N GLU A 867 2.98 18.11 32.48
CA GLU A 867 1.72 18.06 31.74
C GLU A 867 1.78 17.08 30.57
N MET A 868 0.63 16.55 30.18
CA MET A 868 0.50 15.71 28.98
C MET A 868 0.92 16.47 27.72
N GLY A 869 1.79 15.86 26.92
CA GLY A 869 2.17 16.34 25.61
C GLY A 869 1.11 16.07 24.54
N ALA A 870 1.45 16.38 23.28
CA ALA A 870 0.61 16.04 22.15
C ALA A 870 0.57 14.52 21.93
N VAL A 871 -0.64 13.97 21.77
CA VAL A 871 -0.86 12.55 21.47
C VAL A 871 -1.19 12.40 19.99
N ALA A 872 -0.48 11.51 19.29
CA ALA A 872 -0.78 11.18 17.90
C ALA A 872 -1.48 9.81 17.80
N THR A 873 -2.67 9.78 17.21
CA THR A 873 -3.38 8.52 16.92
C THR A 873 -2.69 7.75 15.78
N ALA A 874 -2.88 6.43 15.72
CA ALA A 874 -2.28 5.62 14.65
C ALA A 874 -2.71 6.06 13.24
N CYS A 875 -3.98 6.45 13.06
CA CYS A 875 -4.47 6.95 11.78
C CYS A 875 -3.89 8.32 11.40
N GLN A 876 -3.61 9.20 12.37
CA GLN A 876 -2.91 10.48 12.15
C GLN A 876 -1.44 10.27 11.80
N SER A 877 -0.73 9.42 12.55
CA SER A 877 0.68 9.13 12.30
C SER A 877 0.91 8.51 10.93
N ALA A 878 0.03 7.60 10.49
CA ALA A 878 0.15 6.93 9.20
C ALA A 878 -0.20 7.82 7.99
N CYS A 879 -0.98 8.89 8.17
CA CYS A 879 -1.53 9.65 7.04
C CYS A 879 -0.45 10.47 6.29
N PRO A 880 -0.15 10.16 5.00
CA PRO A 880 0.92 10.83 4.26
C PRO A 880 0.66 12.32 4.03
N THR A 881 -0.61 12.69 3.89
CA THR A 881 -1.04 14.06 3.63
C THR A 881 -1.39 14.83 4.90
N ARG A 882 -1.27 14.20 6.07
CA ARG A 882 -1.72 14.76 7.37
C ARG A 882 -3.15 15.31 7.29
N ALA A 883 -4.06 14.51 6.74
CA ALA A 883 -5.48 14.84 6.65
C ALA A 883 -6.21 14.72 7.99
N ILE A 884 -5.74 13.84 8.88
CA ILE A 884 -6.36 13.60 10.18
C ILE A 884 -5.58 14.40 11.23
N HIS A 885 -6.28 15.28 11.95
CA HIS A 885 -5.75 16.04 13.07
C HIS A 885 -6.45 15.59 14.34
N PHE A 886 -5.70 15.15 15.34
CA PHE A 886 -6.23 14.79 16.67
C PHE A 886 -5.55 15.63 17.74
N GLY A 887 -6.29 15.99 18.77
CA GLY A 887 -5.78 16.82 19.87
C GLY A 887 -6.85 17.11 20.92
N ASP A 888 -6.49 17.96 21.87
CA ASP A 888 -7.26 18.23 23.09
C ASP A 888 -7.84 19.65 23.09
N LEU A 889 -9.14 19.80 22.82
CA LEU A 889 -9.91 21.05 22.73
C LEU A 889 -9.76 21.99 23.93
N ALA A 890 -9.49 21.47 25.12
CA ALA A 890 -9.40 22.28 26.32
C ALA A 890 -8.07 23.04 26.41
N LYS A 891 -7.03 22.59 25.70
CA LYS A 891 -5.72 23.27 25.69
C LYS A 891 -5.70 24.47 24.74
N PRO A 892 -5.35 25.69 25.23
CA PRO A 892 -5.12 26.85 24.38
C PRO A 892 -4.03 26.61 23.34
N GLY A 893 -4.17 27.18 22.15
CA GLY A 893 -3.17 27.09 21.08
C GLY A 893 -3.04 25.71 20.43
N ASN A 894 -4.01 24.81 20.63
CA ASN A 894 -4.05 23.56 19.88
C ASN A 894 -4.48 23.79 18.42
N ALA A 895 -4.06 22.90 17.52
CA ALA A 895 -4.47 22.99 16.12
C ALA A 895 -5.97 22.70 15.91
N ILE A 896 -6.62 21.95 16.81
CA ILE A 896 -8.01 21.52 16.61
C ILE A 896 -9.00 22.68 16.73
N ALA A 897 -8.83 23.57 17.71
CA ALA A 897 -9.69 24.73 17.90
C ALA A 897 -9.59 25.69 16.70
N GLU A 898 -8.37 25.92 16.20
CA GLU A 898 -8.13 26.71 14.99
C GLU A 898 -8.81 26.08 13.76
N LEU A 899 -8.65 24.77 13.56
CA LEU A 899 -9.28 24.07 12.44
C LEU A 899 -10.82 24.09 12.53
N ARG A 900 -11.42 24.16 13.72
CA ARG A 900 -12.87 24.31 13.88
C ARG A 900 -13.40 25.70 13.51
N GLN A 901 -12.53 26.70 13.41
CA GLN A 901 -12.85 28.04 12.90
C GLN A 901 -12.60 28.18 11.39
N ASP A 902 -12.03 27.16 10.73
CA ASP A 902 -11.82 27.18 9.28
C ASP A 902 -13.18 27.30 8.56
N PRO A 903 -13.35 28.22 7.58
CA PRO A 903 -14.56 28.38 6.77
C PRO A 903 -15.15 27.10 6.15
N ARG A 904 -14.30 26.08 5.98
CA ARG A 904 -14.66 24.77 5.44
C ARG A 904 -15.27 23.84 6.48
N HIS A 905 -15.21 24.19 7.77
CA HIS A 905 -15.61 23.33 8.88
C HIS A 905 -17.09 22.95 8.82
N TYR A 906 -17.37 21.66 9.05
CA TYR A 906 -18.72 21.12 9.21
C TYR A 906 -18.75 19.83 10.05
N ALA A 907 -19.91 19.54 10.62
CA ALA A 907 -20.22 18.26 11.27
C ALA A 907 -21.02 17.34 10.32
N LEU A 908 -20.72 16.04 10.34
CA LEU A 908 -21.46 15.06 9.53
C LEU A 908 -22.81 14.74 10.17
N MET A 909 -23.90 14.82 9.38
CA MET A 909 -25.28 14.62 9.83
C MET A 909 -25.64 15.51 11.04
N GLU A 910 -25.31 16.81 10.92
CA GLU A 910 -25.52 17.80 11.98
C GLU A 910 -27.01 17.91 12.39
N GLU A 911 -27.93 17.65 11.46
CA GLU A 911 -29.38 17.64 11.69
C GLU A 911 -29.84 16.65 12.76
N LEU A 912 -29.01 15.67 13.14
CA LEU A 912 -29.33 14.69 14.18
C LEU A 912 -28.95 15.15 15.59
N ASN A 913 -28.34 16.34 15.74
CA ASN A 913 -27.89 16.93 17.01
C ASN A 913 -27.03 15.98 17.88
N THR A 914 -26.22 15.12 17.25
CA THR A 914 -25.33 14.18 17.96
C THR A 914 -24.12 14.86 18.62
N ARG A 915 -23.84 16.12 18.26
CA ARG A 915 -22.69 16.92 18.71
C ARG A 915 -21.37 16.13 18.59
N PRO A 916 -20.95 15.79 17.37
CA PRO A 916 -19.78 14.94 17.14
C PRO A 916 -18.47 15.67 17.49
N ARG A 917 -17.54 14.95 18.13
CA ARG A 917 -16.18 15.46 18.35
C ARG A 917 -15.24 15.24 17.16
N THR A 918 -15.52 14.25 16.33
CA THR A 918 -14.92 14.18 14.98
C THR A 918 -15.70 15.10 14.05
N THR A 919 -14.99 16.03 13.43
CA THR A 919 -15.54 17.01 12.47
C THR A 919 -14.70 17.05 11.21
N TYR A 920 -15.14 17.77 10.20
CA TYR A 920 -14.56 17.73 8.86
C TYR A 920 -14.27 19.12 8.32
N LEU A 921 -13.25 19.22 7.47
CA LEU A 921 -13.07 20.35 6.56
C LEU A 921 -13.51 19.91 5.17
N ALA A 922 -14.37 20.71 4.54
CA ALA A 922 -14.87 20.50 3.19
C ALA A 922 -13.73 20.42 2.15
N ASN A 923 -13.96 19.63 1.11
CA ASN A 923 -13.05 19.49 -0.02
C ASN A 923 -13.05 20.78 -0.86
N LEU A 924 -11.86 21.21 -1.29
CA LEU A 924 -11.70 22.38 -2.14
C LEU A 924 -11.53 21.97 -3.59
N ARG A 925 -12.02 22.81 -4.50
CA ARG A 925 -11.89 22.63 -5.95
C ARG A 925 -11.47 23.92 -6.63
N ALA A 926 -10.64 23.83 -7.64
CA ALA A 926 -10.26 24.97 -8.47
C ALA A 926 -10.65 24.74 -9.96
N PRO A 927 -11.96 24.70 -10.28
CA PRO A 927 -12.41 24.45 -11.65
C PRO A 927 -11.81 25.47 -12.64
N ASN A 928 -11.60 25.03 -13.89
CA ASN A 928 -11.20 25.92 -14.97
C ASN A 928 -12.45 26.54 -15.61
N PRO A 929 -12.57 27.88 -15.68
CA PRO A 929 -13.73 28.55 -16.27
C PRO A 929 -13.96 28.25 -17.77
N ASP A 930 -12.91 27.88 -18.50
CA ASP A 930 -12.98 27.57 -19.95
C ASP A 930 -13.49 26.14 -20.20
N LEU A 931 -13.53 25.30 -19.17
CA LEU A 931 -14.12 23.97 -19.24
C LEU A 931 -15.56 24.07 -18.74
N LYS A 932 -16.52 23.75 -19.61
CA LYS A 932 -17.90 23.54 -19.16
C LYS A 932 -17.90 22.40 -18.14
N GLU A 933 -18.38 22.68 -16.94
CA GLU A 933 -18.74 21.60 -16.05
C GLU A 933 -19.89 20.82 -16.70
N ASP A 934 -19.71 19.50 -16.87
CA ASP A 934 -20.78 18.60 -17.27
C ASP A 934 -21.80 18.55 -16.11
N HIS A 935 -22.65 19.58 -16.03
CA HIS A 935 -23.81 19.61 -15.14
C HIS A 935 -24.86 18.68 -15.76
N ALA A 936 -24.80 17.40 -15.41
CA ALA A 936 -25.93 16.49 -15.56
C ALA A 936 -27.02 16.84 -14.55
#